data_AF-A0A9N8KYM9-F1
#
_entry.id   AF-A0A9N8KYM9-F1
#
_cell.length_a   1.000
_cell.length_b   1.000
_cell.length_c   1.000
_cell.angle_alpha   90.00
_cell.angle_beta   90.00
_cell.angle_gamma   90.00
#
_symmetry.space_group_name_H-M   'P 1'
#
loop_
_entity.id
_entity.type
_entity.pdbx_description
1 polymer ?
#
loop_
_entity_poly.entity_id
_entity_poly.type
_entity_poly.pdbx_seq_one_letter_code
_entity_poly.pdbx_strand_id
1 'polypeptide(L)'
;MLATSVKSILCYVVRMYATKMSEVKLEEARRFMEEILMSVGAPERAAKGHADLLLAADSVGHNSHGLNRLKFYVNDIKNGACCAAATPIILRQTRATAWVDACNTLGATTGHYCMDLAIKKAQHCGVAWVSAKNCSHNGMASYWAVKAERKGFIGLAFTNTQAVQVPTRSKMRALGTNPIAMVAPAANCDRILIDLATSTVALGKIEVAAKKNEPIPHGWALGEDGKSTTDAKAVYLFGPVNALRKQVRIEIDRRIEIAIFCVPVGVLKDYAQSGVNGRAVQAGLLLPLGGEEKNSGYKGYALAAMVEILCGALSGSNPSHKIPIWSKTATEGPLNIGHSYAAINPSCFAPGFTTRLSECLNTWRNLPPVDPERPVLAPGDMERMKLKVTQQRGTVFYPQTDMDALKILAEECCVKPLQTVKLEELRRFIEEVLASVGTPECEAKAQADLMIAADSVGHYCDGIHRLKYDVNDIKNCVCCPAAQPKILKETDATAWVDACHSLGATSGNFCMDLAIEKAKNCGLGWISAKHCSHNGMAGYWGEKAERHGYIGLAFTNAPPIVVPTRAKKRALGSNPIAMVAPAENCDRIMVDLATSNVAMGRIEYAALMKKPIPEGWALGPDGKSTTDSKAAAKAAMLMPLGGLESNSGFKGYAIGTMVEVFCSGLSGSNPSHKVPYWNKTATKGPLNLGQCFVVINPGCFAPGFTSRVSHCLNTWRNLPPANPQCRVIVPGDLERRRLNMTKKRGSVAFPKKDIKILKKLAEECCVKPLELHDPCG
;
A
#
# COMPACT_ATOMS: atom_id res chain seq x y z
N MET A 1 1.77 -20.58 47.18
CA MET A 1 2.53 -20.93 45.97
C MET A 1 1.68 -21.23 44.72
N LEU A 2 0.33 -21.18 44.78
CA LEU A 2 -0.54 -21.46 43.61
C LEU A 2 -1.05 -20.22 42.83
N ALA A 3 -0.91 -19.01 43.38
CA ALA A 3 -1.40 -17.77 42.74
C ALA A 3 -0.43 -17.18 41.68
N THR A 4 0.86 -17.53 41.75
CA THR A 4 1.90 -17.01 40.83
C THR A 4 1.97 -17.76 39.49
N SER A 5 1.39 -18.97 39.43
CA SER A 5 1.38 -19.85 38.25
C SER A 5 0.27 -19.52 37.24
N VAL A 6 -0.89 -19.00 37.71
CA VAL A 6 -2.02 -18.69 36.81
C VAL A 6 -1.77 -17.40 36.01
N LYS A 7 -1.09 -16.41 36.58
CA LYS A 7 -0.70 -15.17 35.87
C LYS A 7 0.37 -15.43 34.80
N SER A 8 1.31 -16.34 35.03
CA SER A 8 2.34 -16.69 34.05
C SER A 8 1.76 -17.54 32.91
N ILE A 9 0.85 -18.47 33.20
CA ILE A 9 0.16 -19.27 32.18
C ILE A 9 -0.81 -18.43 31.36
N LEU A 10 -1.54 -17.48 31.97
CA LEU A 10 -2.42 -16.55 31.23
C LEU A 10 -1.60 -15.61 30.32
N CYS A 11 -0.43 -15.11 30.79
CA CYS A 11 0.50 -14.36 29.94
C CYS A 11 1.14 -15.20 28.82
N TYR A 12 1.39 -16.49 29.06
CA TYR A 12 1.98 -17.41 28.09
C TYR A 12 0.97 -17.85 27.01
N VAL A 13 -0.30 -18.08 27.41
CA VAL A 13 -1.41 -18.41 26.50
C VAL A 13 -1.85 -17.18 25.69
N VAL A 14 -1.87 -15.98 26.27
CA VAL A 14 -2.10 -14.73 25.53
C VAL A 14 -0.95 -14.45 24.54
N ARG A 15 0.30 -14.79 24.87
CA ARG A 15 1.44 -14.71 23.93
C ARG A 15 1.40 -15.77 22.82
N MET A 16 0.88 -16.98 23.09
CA MET A 16 0.77 -18.05 22.08
C MET A 16 -0.38 -17.84 21.09
N TYR A 17 -1.43 -17.10 21.45
CA TYR A 17 -2.61 -16.86 20.62
C TYR A 17 -2.84 -15.40 20.21
N ALA A 18 -1.93 -14.48 20.53
CA ALA A 18 -1.94 -13.14 19.97
C ALA A 18 -1.76 -13.26 18.45
N THR A 19 -2.86 -13.12 17.71
CA THR A 19 -2.81 -12.97 16.26
C THR A 19 -1.88 -11.80 15.99
N LYS A 20 -0.73 -12.03 15.36
CA LYS A 20 0.24 -10.98 15.09
C LYS A 20 -0.48 -9.82 14.41
N MET A 21 -0.52 -8.67 15.07
CA MET A 21 -1.18 -7.46 14.60
C MET A 21 -0.11 -6.61 13.92
N SER A 22 -0.31 -6.25 12.66
CA SER A 22 0.58 -5.34 11.93
C SER A 22 0.03 -3.92 12.03
N GLU A 23 0.88 -2.96 12.38
CA GLU A 23 0.53 -1.55 12.34
C GLU A 23 0.79 -0.95 10.97
N VAL A 24 -0.14 -0.11 10.53
CA VAL A 24 -0.08 0.57 9.23
C VAL A 24 -0.41 2.04 9.41
N LYS A 25 0.43 2.94 8.89
CA LYS A 25 0.16 4.39 8.91
C LYS A 25 -1.12 4.74 8.16
N LEU A 26 -1.90 5.69 8.66
CA LEU A 26 -3.15 6.11 8.06
C LEU A 26 -2.96 6.58 6.60
N GLU A 27 -1.90 7.34 6.31
CA GLU A 27 -1.60 7.81 4.96
C GLU A 27 -1.21 6.66 4.02
N GLU A 28 -0.56 5.63 4.57
CA GLU A 28 -0.13 4.47 3.80
C GLU A 28 -1.30 3.53 3.50
N ALA A 29 -2.18 3.29 4.47
CA ALA A 29 -3.43 2.56 4.28
C ALA A 29 -4.30 3.27 3.23
N ARG A 30 -4.41 4.60 3.32
CA ARG A 30 -5.10 5.45 2.33
C ARG A 30 -4.51 5.28 0.94
N ARG A 31 -3.20 5.51 0.78
CA ARG A 31 -2.49 5.38 -0.51
C ARG A 31 -2.76 4.00 -1.11
N PHE A 32 -2.64 2.95 -0.31
CA PHE A 32 -2.87 1.58 -0.74
C PHE A 32 -4.29 1.37 -1.26
N MET A 33 -5.32 1.82 -0.53
CA MET A 33 -6.72 1.73 -0.96
C MET A 33 -6.98 2.49 -2.26
N GLU A 34 -6.49 3.72 -2.37
CA GLU A 34 -6.66 4.56 -3.55
C GLU A 34 -6.02 3.92 -4.78
N GLU A 35 -4.76 3.48 -4.69
CA GLU A 35 -4.05 2.84 -5.79
C GLU A 35 -4.71 1.53 -6.24
N ILE A 36 -5.17 0.70 -5.29
CA ILE A 36 -5.86 -0.56 -5.62
C ILE A 36 -7.16 -0.28 -6.37
N LEU A 37 -8.01 0.63 -5.88
CA LEU A 37 -9.29 0.93 -6.54
C LEU A 37 -9.07 1.54 -7.93
N MET A 38 -8.10 2.44 -8.08
CA MET A 38 -7.75 3.01 -9.39
C MET A 38 -7.21 1.95 -10.35
N SER A 39 -6.40 1.00 -9.86
CA SER A 39 -5.83 -0.06 -10.70
C SER A 39 -6.89 -0.98 -11.35
N VAL A 40 -8.09 -1.03 -10.76
CA VAL A 40 -9.22 -1.84 -11.26
C VAL A 40 -10.27 -1.01 -12.00
N GLY A 41 -9.97 0.26 -12.30
CA GLY A 41 -10.79 1.11 -13.16
C GLY A 41 -11.70 2.10 -12.44
N ALA A 42 -11.59 2.26 -11.11
CA ALA A 42 -12.31 3.33 -10.42
C ALA A 42 -11.68 4.71 -10.74
N PRO A 43 -12.47 5.73 -11.11
CA PRO A 43 -11.95 7.09 -11.22
C PRO A 43 -11.38 7.59 -9.90
N GLU A 44 -10.37 8.47 -9.96
CA GLU A 44 -9.66 9.00 -8.79
C GLU A 44 -10.59 9.53 -7.70
N ARG A 45 -11.63 10.29 -8.07
CA ARG A 45 -12.63 10.82 -7.13
C ARG A 45 -13.37 9.70 -6.37
N ALA A 46 -13.77 8.64 -7.07
CA ALA A 46 -14.48 7.51 -6.49
C ALA A 46 -13.55 6.68 -5.61
N ALA A 47 -12.30 6.46 -6.05
CA ALA A 47 -11.27 5.76 -5.28
C ALA A 47 -10.95 6.48 -3.96
N LYS A 48 -10.72 7.80 -4.01
CA LYS A 48 -10.48 8.64 -2.82
C LYS A 48 -11.64 8.61 -1.84
N GLY A 49 -12.86 8.86 -2.32
CA GLY A 49 -14.05 8.84 -1.47
C GLY A 49 -14.30 7.48 -0.82
N HIS A 50 -14.01 6.39 -1.52
CA HIS A 50 -14.15 5.05 -0.95
C HIS A 50 -13.02 4.71 0.03
N ALA A 51 -11.77 5.12 -0.25
CA ALA A 51 -10.66 5.00 0.69
C ALA A 51 -10.93 5.78 1.99
N ASP A 52 -11.52 6.98 1.89
CA ASP A 52 -11.96 7.76 3.05
C ASP A 52 -12.97 7.01 3.93
N LEU A 53 -13.98 6.38 3.29
CA LEU A 53 -14.99 5.58 3.99
C LEU A 53 -14.37 4.41 4.74
N LEU A 54 -13.51 3.63 4.07
CA LEU A 54 -12.87 2.45 4.67
C LEU A 54 -11.92 2.86 5.80
N LEU A 55 -11.12 3.90 5.59
CA LEU A 55 -10.19 4.39 6.61
C LEU A 55 -10.92 4.99 7.82
N ALA A 56 -12.04 5.67 7.61
CA ALA A 56 -12.86 6.17 8.70
C ALA A 56 -13.39 5.03 9.58
N ALA A 57 -13.81 3.92 8.97
CA ALA A 57 -14.24 2.73 9.69
C ALA A 57 -13.09 2.11 10.52
N ASP A 58 -11.91 1.93 9.91
CA ASP A 58 -10.74 1.43 10.63
C ASP A 58 -10.31 2.36 11.79
N SER A 59 -10.42 3.68 11.59
CA SER A 59 -9.97 4.67 12.57
C SER A 59 -10.79 4.67 13.86
N VAL A 60 -12.06 4.28 13.79
CA VAL A 60 -12.97 4.14 14.94
C VAL A 60 -13.06 2.68 15.43
N GLY A 61 -12.27 1.77 14.86
CA GLY A 61 -12.22 0.36 15.22
C GLY A 61 -13.39 -0.48 14.70
N HIS A 62 -14.04 -0.05 13.62
CA HIS A 62 -15.06 -0.80 12.87
C HIS A 62 -14.44 -1.53 11.68
N ASN A 63 -13.37 -2.29 11.94
CA ASN A 63 -12.51 -2.92 10.91
C ASN A 63 -13.26 -3.86 9.94
N SER A 64 -14.43 -4.37 10.35
CA SER A 64 -15.31 -5.17 9.49
C SER A 64 -15.87 -4.40 8.28
N HIS A 65 -15.75 -3.07 8.27
CA HIS A 65 -16.17 -2.17 7.20
C HIS A 65 -15.02 -1.32 6.66
N GLY A 66 -13.77 -1.61 7.05
CA GLY A 66 -12.57 -0.90 6.61
C GLY A 66 -11.76 -1.67 5.56
N LEU A 67 -10.44 -1.53 5.59
CA LEU A 67 -9.51 -2.06 4.58
C LEU A 67 -9.70 -3.57 4.31
N ASN A 68 -10.10 -4.35 5.31
CA ASN A 68 -10.37 -5.78 5.20
C ASN A 68 -11.45 -6.14 4.16
N ARG A 69 -12.29 -5.18 3.74
CA ARG A 69 -13.32 -5.38 2.71
C ARG A 69 -12.86 -4.98 1.32
N LEU A 70 -11.68 -4.40 1.15
CA LEU A 70 -11.18 -3.88 -0.13
C LEU A 70 -11.28 -4.89 -1.28
N LYS A 71 -10.98 -6.17 -1.01
CA LYS A 71 -11.05 -7.24 -2.02
C LYS A 71 -12.47 -7.44 -2.59
N PHE A 72 -13.52 -7.27 -1.79
CA PHE A 72 -14.89 -7.42 -2.26
C PHE A 72 -15.25 -6.32 -3.26
N TYR A 73 -14.91 -5.07 -2.96
CA TYR A 73 -15.13 -3.95 -3.88
C TYR A 73 -14.32 -4.10 -5.17
N VAL A 74 -13.07 -4.56 -5.07
CA VAL A 74 -12.24 -4.88 -6.25
C VAL A 74 -12.93 -5.94 -7.12
N ASN A 75 -13.43 -7.01 -6.52
CA ASN A 75 -14.11 -8.07 -7.25
C ASN A 75 -15.38 -7.56 -7.94
N ASP A 76 -16.20 -6.77 -7.26
CA ASP A 76 -17.42 -6.19 -7.82
C ASP A 76 -17.13 -5.26 -9.01
N ILE A 77 -16.03 -4.50 -8.97
CA ILE A 77 -15.63 -3.68 -10.12
C ILE A 77 -15.17 -4.59 -11.28
N LYS A 78 -14.30 -5.58 -10.99
CA LYS A 78 -13.74 -6.47 -12.01
C LYS A 78 -14.79 -7.32 -12.71
N ASN A 79 -15.82 -7.77 -12.00
CA ASN A 79 -16.88 -8.62 -12.55
C ASN A 79 -18.06 -7.83 -13.12
N GLY A 80 -18.04 -6.49 -13.04
CA GLY A 80 -19.09 -5.61 -13.56
C GLY A 80 -20.33 -5.46 -12.67
N ALA A 81 -20.36 -6.08 -11.49
CA ALA A 81 -21.42 -5.87 -10.50
C ALA A 81 -21.41 -4.44 -9.91
N CYS A 82 -20.27 -3.75 -9.98
CA CYS A 82 -20.11 -2.34 -9.64
C CYS A 82 -19.58 -1.55 -10.83
N CYS A 83 -20.28 -0.47 -11.21
CA CYS A 83 -19.84 0.48 -12.21
C CYS A 83 -19.20 1.70 -11.52
N ALA A 84 -17.91 1.60 -11.16
CA ALA A 84 -17.22 2.63 -10.40
C ALA A 84 -17.16 4.01 -11.08
N ALA A 85 -17.28 4.07 -12.41
CA ALA A 85 -17.27 5.28 -13.20
C ALA A 85 -18.64 5.93 -13.42
N ALA A 86 -19.74 5.24 -13.09
CA ALA A 86 -21.08 5.80 -13.22
C ALA A 86 -21.30 6.94 -12.21
N THR A 87 -22.34 7.75 -12.47
CA THR A 87 -22.77 8.83 -11.58
C THR A 87 -24.23 8.62 -11.21
N PRO A 88 -24.60 8.70 -9.93
CA PRO A 88 -26.00 8.60 -9.52
C PRO A 88 -26.89 9.66 -10.18
N ILE A 89 -28.13 9.30 -10.48
CA ILE A 89 -29.11 10.17 -11.14
C ILE A 89 -30.37 10.32 -10.29
N ILE A 90 -30.94 11.51 -10.26
CA ILE A 90 -32.25 11.75 -9.63
C ILE A 90 -33.34 11.27 -10.60
N LEU A 91 -34.14 10.31 -10.16
CA LEU A 91 -35.31 9.81 -10.89
C LEU A 91 -36.53 10.69 -10.66
N ARG A 92 -36.72 11.15 -9.42
CA ARG A 92 -37.83 12.02 -9.01
C ARG A 92 -37.42 12.84 -7.80
N GLN A 93 -37.92 14.08 -7.69
CA GLN A 93 -37.70 14.89 -6.51
C GLN A 93 -38.85 15.85 -6.22
N THR A 94 -38.97 16.23 -4.95
CA THR A 94 -39.78 17.35 -4.46
C THR A 94 -38.85 18.35 -3.75
N ARG A 95 -39.41 19.34 -3.03
CA ARG A 95 -38.61 20.26 -2.20
C ARG A 95 -37.87 19.49 -1.08
N ALA A 96 -38.55 18.56 -0.42
CA ALA A 96 -38.03 17.82 0.72
C ALA A 96 -37.56 16.39 0.41
N THR A 97 -37.89 15.83 -0.76
CA THR A 97 -37.57 14.42 -1.06
C THR A 97 -36.82 14.24 -2.37
N ALA A 98 -36.05 13.15 -2.49
CA ALA A 98 -35.50 12.68 -3.75
C ALA A 98 -35.48 11.15 -3.82
N TRP A 99 -35.70 10.61 -5.01
CA TRP A 99 -35.50 9.22 -5.36
C TRP A 99 -34.37 9.13 -6.39
N VAL A 100 -33.36 8.32 -6.11
CA VAL A 100 -32.10 8.26 -6.84
C VAL A 100 -31.85 6.85 -7.37
N ASP A 101 -31.36 6.75 -8.60
CA ASP A 101 -30.70 5.54 -9.08
C ASP A 101 -29.19 5.69 -8.86
N ALA A 102 -28.61 4.80 -8.07
CA ALA A 102 -27.18 4.83 -7.77
C ALA A 102 -26.31 4.26 -8.89
N CYS A 103 -26.92 3.69 -9.92
CA CYS A 103 -26.26 3.14 -11.12
C CYS A 103 -25.16 2.12 -10.79
N ASN A 104 -25.35 1.32 -9.73
CA ASN A 104 -24.38 0.35 -9.23
C ASN A 104 -22.98 0.94 -8.96
N THR A 105 -22.90 2.22 -8.60
CA THR A 105 -21.62 2.85 -8.23
C THR A 105 -21.08 2.32 -6.91
N LEU A 106 -19.82 2.65 -6.59
CA LEU A 106 -19.26 2.39 -5.27
C LEU A 106 -20.10 3.06 -4.18
N GLY A 107 -20.30 2.38 -3.05
CA GLY A 107 -21.15 2.89 -1.97
C GLY A 107 -20.77 4.28 -1.48
N ALA A 108 -19.49 4.64 -1.58
CA ALA A 108 -19.04 5.99 -1.22
C ALA A 108 -19.49 7.07 -2.21
N THR A 109 -19.55 6.75 -3.50
CA THR A 109 -20.08 7.63 -4.53
C THR A 109 -21.58 7.87 -4.28
N THR A 110 -22.34 6.80 -4.03
CA THR A 110 -23.77 6.88 -3.69
C THR A 110 -24.02 7.67 -2.42
N GLY A 111 -23.32 7.33 -1.34
CA GLY A 111 -23.50 7.93 -0.03
C GLY A 111 -23.18 9.42 -0.01
N HIS A 112 -22.09 9.84 -0.65
CA HIS A 112 -21.79 11.26 -0.82
C HIS A 112 -22.89 11.97 -1.61
N TYR A 113 -23.28 11.44 -2.76
CA TYR A 113 -24.30 12.06 -3.61
C TYR A 113 -25.63 12.24 -2.87
N CYS A 114 -26.12 11.18 -2.22
CA CYS A 114 -27.44 11.19 -1.59
C CYS A 114 -27.47 12.02 -0.30
N MET A 115 -26.43 11.94 0.54
CA MET A 115 -26.37 12.75 1.75
C MET A 115 -26.14 14.24 1.44
N ASP A 116 -25.30 14.58 0.46
CA ASP A 116 -25.14 15.97 0.01
C ASP A 116 -26.46 16.53 -0.52
N LEU A 117 -27.22 15.72 -1.27
CA LEU A 117 -28.54 16.10 -1.75
C LEU A 117 -29.56 16.29 -0.61
N ALA A 118 -29.54 15.41 0.41
CA ALA A 118 -30.39 15.54 1.59
C ALA A 118 -30.07 16.82 2.37
N ILE A 119 -28.79 17.10 2.65
CA ILE A 119 -28.35 18.33 3.33
C ILE A 119 -28.79 19.55 2.53
N LYS A 120 -28.53 19.58 1.22
CA LYS A 120 -28.91 20.70 0.35
C LYS A 120 -30.41 20.97 0.37
N LYS A 121 -31.24 19.93 0.36
CA LYS A 121 -32.70 20.09 0.46
C LYS A 121 -33.11 20.58 1.86
N ALA A 122 -32.59 19.96 2.92
CA ALA A 122 -32.90 20.31 4.31
C ALA A 122 -32.52 21.75 4.67
N GLN A 123 -31.47 22.32 4.06
CA GLN A 123 -31.12 23.74 4.18
C GLN A 123 -32.28 24.68 3.82
N HIS A 124 -33.13 24.27 2.87
CA HIS A 124 -34.24 25.09 2.39
C HIS A 124 -35.59 24.74 3.03
N CYS A 125 -35.84 23.45 3.32
CA CYS A 125 -37.14 22.98 3.80
C CYS A 125 -37.14 22.48 5.25
N GLY A 126 -36.02 22.59 5.97
CA GLY A 126 -35.85 22.12 7.34
C GLY A 126 -35.59 20.62 7.44
N VAL A 127 -36.35 19.78 6.73
CA VAL A 127 -36.20 18.32 6.73
C VAL A 127 -36.14 17.80 5.31
N ALA A 128 -35.21 16.88 5.02
CA ALA A 128 -35.17 16.20 3.75
C ALA A 128 -34.84 14.71 3.84
N TRP A 129 -35.38 13.95 2.89
CA TRP A 129 -35.21 12.49 2.77
C TRP A 129 -34.84 12.09 1.34
N VAL A 130 -33.77 11.32 1.18
CA VAL A 130 -33.29 10.80 -0.10
C VAL A 130 -33.23 9.27 -0.03
N SER A 131 -33.92 8.60 -0.95
CA SER A 131 -33.90 7.14 -1.07
C SER A 131 -33.25 6.74 -2.39
N ALA A 132 -32.42 5.69 -2.37
CA ALA A 132 -31.62 5.26 -3.51
C ALA A 132 -31.70 3.75 -3.76
N LYS A 133 -31.89 3.34 -5.02
CA LYS A 133 -31.82 1.94 -5.48
C LYS A 133 -30.59 1.67 -6.32
N ASN A 134 -30.39 0.42 -6.72
CA ASN A 134 -29.22 -0.03 -7.49
C ASN A 134 -27.91 0.34 -6.78
N CYS A 135 -27.87 0.23 -5.45
CA CYS A 135 -26.70 0.56 -4.67
C CYS A 135 -25.81 -0.67 -4.44
N SER A 136 -24.51 -0.43 -4.28
CA SER A 136 -23.56 -1.40 -3.71
C SER A 136 -23.49 -1.25 -2.17
N HIS A 137 -22.61 -2.02 -1.53
CA HIS A 137 -22.43 -2.02 -0.08
C HIS A 137 -22.08 -0.63 0.49
N ASN A 138 -22.77 -0.21 1.56
CA ASN A 138 -22.77 1.16 2.10
C ASN A 138 -21.59 1.52 3.04
N GLY A 139 -20.72 0.56 3.35
CA GLY A 139 -19.67 0.73 4.36
C GLY A 139 -20.24 1.01 5.76
N MET A 140 -19.56 1.85 6.53
CA MET A 140 -19.99 2.28 7.87
C MET A 140 -21.10 3.33 7.78
N ALA A 141 -22.32 3.02 8.23
CA ALA A 141 -23.48 3.87 8.03
C ALA A 141 -23.35 5.25 8.71
N SER A 142 -22.71 5.33 9.89
CA SER A 142 -22.48 6.60 10.57
C SER A 142 -21.59 7.57 9.80
N TYR A 143 -20.73 7.09 8.89
CA TYR A 143 -19.90 7.97 8.05
C TYR A 143 -20.76 9.00 7.28
N TRP A 144 -21.92 8.57 6.81
CA TRP A 144 -22.88 9.43 6.10
C TRP A 144 -23.58 10.39 7.05
N ALA A 145 -24.06 9.92 8.19
CA ALA A 145 -24.75 10.77 9.17
C ALA A 145 -23.82 11.84 9.77
N VAL A 146 -22.54 11.51 10.03
CA VAL A 146 -21.51 12.49 10.45
C VAL A 146 -21.34 13.62 9.44
N LYS A 147 -21.50 13.34 8.14
CA LYS A 147 -21.38 14.37 7.10
C LYS A 147 -22.47 15.44 7.21
N ALA A 148 -23.69 15.08 7.63
CA ALA A 148 -24.76 16.05 7.94
C ALA A 148 -24.51 16.76 9.27
N GLU A 149 -24.07 16.04 10.30
CA GLU A 149 -23.73 16.62 11.61
C GLU A 149 -22.67 17.72 11.52
N ARG A 150 -21.62 17.52 10.71
CA ARG A 150 -20.59 18.55 10.44
C ARG A 150 -21.14 19.84 9.80
N LYS A 151 -22.38 19.83 9.31
CA LYS A 151 -23.09 21.00 8.76
C LYS A 151 -24.15 21.54 9.71
N GLY A 152 -24.23 21.02 10.95
CA GLY A 152 -25.20 21.43 11.95
C GLY A 152 -26.55 20.70 11.88
N PHE A 153 -26.69 19.68 11.03
CA PHE A 153 -27.93 18.92 10.86
C PHE A 153 -27.90 17.63 11.69
N ILE A 154 -29.06 17.11 12.07
CA ILE A 154 -29.18 15.70 12.47
C ILE A 154 -29.14 14.88 11.18
N GLY A 155 -28.18 13.94 11.09
CA GLY A 155 -28.03 13.02 9.98
C GLY A 155 -28.61 11.65 10.30
N LEU A 156 -29.33 11.06 9.35
CA LEU A 156 -29.80 9.68 9.40
C LEU A 156 -29.32 8.90 8.18
N ALA A 157 -28.92 7.64 8.37
CA ALA A 157 -28.57 6.74 7.28
C ALA A 157 -29.05 5.31 7.57
N PHE A 158 -29.62 4.67 6.55
CA PHE A 158 -30.21 3.33 6.60
C PHE A 158 -29.77 2.54 5.35
N THR A 159 -29.60 1.22 5.49
CA THR A 159 -29.37 0.30 4.36
C THR A 159 -29.93 -1.07 4.69
N ASN A 160 -30.57 -1.74 3.74
CA ASN A 160 -30.84 -3.18 3.87
C ASN A 160 -29.63 -4.00 3.39
N THR A 161 -29.50 -5.26 3.80
CA THR A 161 -28.38 -6.12 3.39
C THR A 161 -28.84 -7.53 3.03
N GLN A 162 -27.96 -8.37 2.46
CA GLN A 162 -28.29 -9.77 2.17
C GLN A 162 -28.88 -10.51 3.39
N ALA A 163 -29.82 -11.43 3.17
CA ALA A 163 -30.49 -12.12 4.26
C ALA A 163 -29.52 -12.95 5.13
N VAL A 164 -29.45 -12.60 6.41
CA VAL A 164 -28.63 -13.26 7.46
C VAL A 164 -29.31 -13.29 8.83
N GLN A 165 -30.43 -12.59 8.99
CA GLN A 165 -31.19 -12.49 10.23
C GLN A 165 -32.54 -13.20 10.07
N VAL A 166 -32.97 -13.90 11.13
CA VAL A 166 -34.27 -14.58 11.19
C VAL A 166 -35.36 -13.63 11.70
N PRO A 167 -36.52 -13.55 11.03
CA PRO A 167 -37.72 -12.97 11.63
C PRO A 167 -38.11 -13.72 12.91
N THR A 168 -38.75 -13.03 13.85
CA THR A 168 -39.23 -13.67 15.09
C THR A 168 -40.14 -14.87 14.77
N ARG A 169 -39.89 -16.01 15.45
CA ARG A 169 -40.54 -17.31 15.24
C ARG A 169 -40.29 -17.99 13.88
N SER A 170 -39.39 -17.47 13.05
CA SER A 170 -38.93 -18.12 11.83
C SER A 170 -37.68 -18.98 12.10
N LYS A 171 -37.59 -20.12 11.41
CA LYS A 171 -36.36 -20.92 11.30
C LYS A 171 -35.53 -20.59 10.05
N MET A 172 -36.00 -19.65 9.23
CA MET A 172 -35.33 -19.20 8.01
C MET A 172 -35.00 -17.71 8.09
N ARG A 173 -33.82 -17.35 7.58
CA ARG A 173 -33.42 -15.96 7.40
C ARG A 173 -34.22 -15.28 6.29
N ALA A 174 -34.55 -14.01 6.50
CA ALA A 174 -35.25 -13.20 5.49
C ALA A 174 -34.80 -11.74 5.46
N LEU A 175 -34.11 -11.27 6.50
CA LEU A 175 -33.69 -9.88 6.68
C LEU A 175 -32.17 -9.82 6.76
N GLY A 176 -31.60 -8.68 6.36
CA GLY A 176 -30.20 -8.39 6.59
C GLY A 176 -29.90 -8.00 8.03
N THR A 177 -28.65 -7.62 8.27
CA THR A 177 -28.25 -6.92 9.51
C THR A 177 -28.82 -5.50 9.59
N ASN A 178 -29.31 -4.98 8.45
CA ASN A 178 -30.14 -3.78 8.30
C ASN A 178 -29.79 -2.62 9.25
N PRO A 179 -28.58 -2.04 9.17
CA PRO A 179 -28.11 -1.07 10.15
C PRO A 179 -28.86 0.27 10.10
N ILE A 180 -28.87 0.92 11.27
CA ILE A 180 -29.43 2.25 11.52
C ILE A 180 -28.31 3.13 12.05
N ALA A 181 -28.11 4.29 11.43
CA ALA A 181 -27.21 5.31 11.95
C ALA A 181 -27.91 6.66 12.13
N MET A 182 -27.64 7.31 13.26
CA MET A 182 -28.09 8.66 13.58
C MET A 182 -26.97 9.44 14.25
N VAL A 183 -26.71 10.66 13.79
CA VAL A 183 -25.70 11.54 14.39
C VAL A 183 -26.27 12.95 14.52
N ALA A 184 -26.11 13.57 15.69
CA ALA A 184 -26.58 14.94 15.94
C ALA A 184 -25.52 15.76 16.70
N PRO A 185 -25.35 17.05 16.35
CA PRO A 185 -24.39 17.93 17.01
C PRO A 185 -24.89 18.33 18.41
N ALA A 186 -23.98 18.39 19.38
CA ALA A 186 -24.19 18.94 20.71
C ALA A 186 -23.27 20.16 20.93
N ALA A 187 -23.37 20.85 22.06
CA ALA A 187 -22.48 21.98 22.37
C ALA A 187 -21.00 21.54 22.52
N ASN A 188 -20.07 22.50 22.41
CA ASN A 188 -18.63 22.30 22.63
C ASN A 188 -17.98 21.22 21.74
N CYS A 189 -18.41 21.12 20.48
CA CYS A 189 -17.94 20.10 19.52
C CYS A 189 -18.21 18.64 19.97
N ASP A 190 -19.15 18.44 20.90
CA ASP A 190 -19.65 17.11 21.25
C ASP A 190 -20.76 16.67 20.28
N ARG A 191 -21.11 15.39 20.27
CA ARG A 191 -22.17 14.81 19.44
C ARG A 191 -22.61 13.47 19.99
N ILE A 192 -23.88 13.13 19.73
CA ILE A 192 -24.36 11.75 19.83
C ILE A 192 -24.10 11.04 18.51
N LEU A 193 -23.59 9.81 18.56
CA LEU A 193 -23.40 8.94 17.39
C LEU A 193 -23.98 7.56 17.70
N ILE A 194 -25.04 7.20 16.97
CA ILE A 194 -25.65 5.88 16.99
C ILE A 194 -25.28 5.21 15.66
N ASP A 195 -24.65 4.04 15.73
CA ASP A 195 -24.32 3.19 14.57
C ASP A 195 -24.44 1.72 14.98
N LEU A 196 -25.52 1.06 14.59
CA LEU A 196 -25.80 -0.30 15.02
C LEU A 196 -26.48 -1.13 13.93
N ALA A 197 -26.17 -2.42 13.90
CA ALA A 197 -26.98 -3.42 13.21
C ALA A 197 -28.26 -3.70 14.03
N THR A 198 -29.33 -4.07 13.35
CA THR A 198 -30.57 -4.52 14.00
C THR A 198 -30.53 -5.98 14.45
N SER A 199 -29.40 -6.66 14.24
CA SER A 199 -29.10 -8.00 14.77
C SER A 199 -28.39 -7.89 16.13
N THR A 200 -28.55 -8.89 17.00
CA THR A 200 -27.86 -8.93 18.31
C THR A 200 -26.35 -8.84 18.16
N VAL A 201 -25.83 -9.39 17.07
CA VAL A 201 -24.40 -9.42 16.77
C VAL A 201 -24.15 -9.26 15.27
N ALA A 202 -22.99 -8.69 14.92
CA ALA A 202 -22.49 -8.72 13.54
C ALA A 202 -21.97 -10.11 13.18
N LEU A 203 -22.23 -10.56 11.94
CA LEU A 203 -21.80 -11.87 11.44
C LEU A 203 -20.29 -12.12 11.61
N GLY A 204 -19.47 -11.08 11.44
CA GLY A 204 -18.01 -11.18 11.60
C GLY A 204 -17.55 -11.61 13.00
N LYS A 205 -18.32 -11.34 14.06
CA LYS A 205 -17.96 -11.84 15.42
C LYS A 205 -18.18 -13.34 15.53
N ILE A 206 -19.19 -13.89 14.84
CA ILE A 206 -19.42 -15.34 14.76
C ILE A 206 -18.32 -16.00 13.93
N GLU A 207 -17.91 -15.40 12.82
CA GLU A 207 -16.76 -15.87 12.03
C GLU A 207 -15.47 -15.97 12.86
N VAL A 208 -15.19 -14.96 13.69
CA VAL A 208 -14.01 -14.97 14.58
C VAL A 208 -14.11 -16.11 15.59
N ALA A 209 -15.27 -16.27 16.26
CA ALA A 209 -15.48 -17.36 17.21
C ALA A 209 -15.34 -18.74 16.54
N ALA A 210 -15.89 -18.92 15.34
CA ALA A 210 -15.80 -20.16 14.57
C ALA A 210 -14.36 -20.51 14.19
N LYS A 211 -13.56 -19.52 13.76
CA LYS A 211 -12.13 -19.70 13.46
C LYS A 211 -11.30 -20.05 14.69
N LYS A 212 -11.67 -19.52 15.86
CA LYS A 212 -11.00 -19.79 17.14
C LYS A 212 -11.48 -21.08 17.82
N ASN A 213 -12.50 -21.75 17.28
CA ASN A 213 -13.21 -22.84 17.96
C ASN A 213 -13.78 -22.43 19.34
N GLU A 214 -14.18 -21.16 19.47
CA GLU A 214 -14.79 -20.62 20.68
C GLU A 214 -16.32 -20.64 20.58
N PRO A 215 -17.05 -20.89 21.69
CA PRO A 215 -18.50 -20.78 21.69
C PRO A 215 -18.96 -19.32 21.57
N ILE A 216 -20.06 -19.08 20.87
CA ILE A 216 -20.77 -17.79 20.88
C ILE A 216 -21.76 -17.73 22.07
N PRO A 217 -22.05 -16.54 22.61
CA PRO A 217 -23.09 -16.39 23.62
C PRO A 217 -24.49 -16.82 23.13
N HIS A 218 -25.32 -17.28 24.07
CA HIS A 218 -26.74 -17.50 23.80
C HIS A 218 -27.43 -16.23 23.30
N GLY A 219 -28.47 -16.42 22.47
CA GLY A 219 -29.23 -15.30 21.90
C GLY A 219 -28.56 -14.57 20.74
N TRP A 220 -27.39 -15.02 20.26
CA TRP A 220 -26.75 -14.49 19.05
C TRP A 220 -27.29 -15.10 17.77
N ALA A 221 -27.56 -16.41 17.77
CA ALA A 221 -27.94 -17.13 16.56
C ALA A 221 -28.71 -18.43 16.85
N LEU A 222 -29.37 -18.95 15.80
CA LEU A 222 -30.02 -20.27 15.79
C LEU A 222 -29.16 -21.31 15.06
N GLY A 223 -29.27 -22.58 15.47
CA GLY A 223 -28.76 -23.73 14.72
C GLY A 223 -29.72 -24.16 13.62
N GLU A 224 -29.34 -25.19 12.84
CA GLU A 224 -30.17 -25.73 11.75
C GLU A 224 -31.53 -26.27 12.23
N ASP A 225 -31.62 -26.69 13.49
CA ASP A 225 -32.85 -27.14 14.13
C ASP A 225 -33.79 -25.99 14.53
N GLY A 226 -33.37 -24.73 14.32
CA GLY A 226 -34.12 -23.54 14.69
C GLY A 226 -34.05 -23.19 16.17
N LYS A 227 -33.17 -23.82 16.96
CA LYS A 227 -32.97 -23.51 18.38
C LYS A 227 -31.74 -22.64 18.59
N SER A 228 -31.71 -21.86 19.68
CA SER A 228 -30.52 -21.06 20.00
C SER A 228 -29.30 -21.97 20.16
N THR A 229 -28.20 -21.57 19.52
CA THR A 229 -26.94 -22.32 19.57
C THR A 229 -25.80 -21.43 20.08
N THR A 230 -24.83 -22.06 20.73
CA THR A 230 -23.54 -21.48 21.09
C THR A 230 -22.42 -21.99 20.17
N ASP A 231 -22.71 -22.91 19.25
CA ASP A 231 -21.74 -23.39 18.27
C ASP A 231 -21.60 -22.39 17.11
N ALA A 232 -20.47 -21.68 17.11
CA ALA A 232 -20.15 -20.71 16.07
C ALA A 232 -20.03 -21.35 14.67
N LYS A 233 -19.57 -22.61 14.57
CA LYS A 233 -19.38 -23.30 13.29
C LYS A 233 -20.71 -23.71 12.65
N ALA A 234 -21.65 -24.16 13.49
CA ALA A 234 -23.01 -24.47 13.05
C ALA A 234 -23.69 -23.26 12.39
N VAL A 235 -23.35 -22.04 12.82
CA VAL A 235 -23.89 -20.79 12.27
C VAL A 235 -23.08 -20.27 11.08
N TYR A 236 -21.76 -20.46 11.08
CA TYR A 236 -20.81 -19.84 10.14
C TYR A 236 -20.69 -20.53 8.77
N LEU A 237 -21.26 -21.73 8.53
CA LEU A 237 -21.10 -22.57 7.32
C LEU A 237 -21.47 -21.94 5.95
N PHE A 238 -20.84 -20.82 5.56
CA PHE A 238 -20.84 -20.26 4.23
C PHE A 238 -19.81 -21.01 3.37
N GLY A 239 -20.18 -22.17 2.86
CA GLY A 239 -19.35 -22.89 1.90
C GLY A 239 -20.14 -23.93 1.10
N PRO A 240 -19.84 -24.13 -0.19
CA PRO A 240 -20.42 -25.23 -0.96
C PRO A 240 -19.87 -26.55 -0.41
N VAL A 241 -20.75 -27.36 0.18
CA VAL A 241 -20.47 -28.75 0.64
C VAL A 241 -19.94 -29.66 -0.50
N ASN A 242 -19.97 -29.19 -1.76
CA ASN A 242 -19.55 -29.96 -2.93
C ASN A 242 -18.04 -30.00 -3.21
N ALA A 243 -17.19 -29.18 -2.56
CA ALA A 243 -15.74 -29.18 -2.82
C ALA A 243 -15.00 -30.38 -2.18
N LEU A 244 -15.52 -30.94 -1.08
CA LEU A 244 -14.93 -32.12 -0.41
C LEU A 244 -15.28 -33.46 -1.07
N ARG A 245 -16.28 -33.49 -1.98
CA ARG A 245 -16.64 -34.72 -2.73
C ARG A 245 -15.73 -35.01 -3.93
N LYS A 246 -15.04 -34.02 -4.49
CA LYS A 246 -14.19 -34.19 -5.69
C LYS A 246 -12.73 -34.54 -5.38
N GLN A 247 -12.24 -34.27 -4.18
CA GLN A 247 -10.87 -34.62 -3.77
C GLN A 247 -10.72 -36.06 -3.25
N VAL A 248 -11.82 -36.78 -2.99
CA VAL A 248 -11.79 -38.19 -2.52
C VAL A 248 -12.10 -39.19 -3.64
N ARG A 249 -12.29 -38.73 -4.90
CA ARG A 249 -12.61 -39.60 -6.04
C ARG A 249 -11.51 -39.74 -7.08
N ILE A 250 -10.33 -39.17 -6.83
CA ILE A 250 -9.13 -39.33 -7.67
C ILE A 250 -7.95 -39.63 -6.75
N GLU A 251 -7.97 -40.80 -6.12
CA GLU A 251 -6.79 -41.54 -5.63
C GLU A 251 -7.27 -42.84 -4.96
N ILE A 252 -7.89 -43.70 -5.75
CA ILE A 252 -7.89 -45.14 -5.48
C ILE A 252 -7.54 -45.82 -6.80
N ASP A 253 -6.31 -45.61 -7.26
CA ASP A 253 -5.61 -46.66 -7.98
C ASP A 253 -4.09 -46.43 -7.86
N ARG A 254 -3.42 -47.39 -7.21
CA ARG A 254 -1.96 -47.60 -7.08
C ARG A 254 -1.18 -46.81 -6.02
N ARG A 255 -1.00 -47.51 -4.88
CA ARG A 255 0.19 -47.63 -4.00
C ARG A 255 1.20 -46.46 -4.01
N ILE A 256 1.24 -45.71 -2.91
CA ILE A 256 2.45 -45.34 -2.14
C ILE A 256 1.99 -44.87 -0.75
N GLU A 257 2.51 -45.50 0.30
CA GLU A 257 2.32 -45.12 1.70
C GLU A 257 3.19 -43.90 2.06
N ILE A 258 2.57 -42.79 2.50
CA ILE A 258 3.20 -41.84 3.44
C ILE A 258 2.12 -41.36 4.42
N ALA A 259 2.39 -41.59 5.70
CA ALA A 259 1.51 -41.27 6.83
C ALA A 259 1.34 -39.76 7.05
N ILE A 260 0.08 -39.30 7.15
CA ILE A 260 -0.28 -38.01 7.75
C ILE A 260 -1.29 -38.28 8.87
N PHE A 261 -0.99 -37.71 10.04
CA PHE A 261 -1.67 -37.90 11.32
C PHE A 261 -3.18 -37.54 11.29
N CYS A 262 -3.93 -38.46 11.90
CA CYS A 262 -5.34 -38.51 12.30
C CYS A 262 -6.14 -37.20 12.52
N VAL A 263 -7.28 -37.11 11.83
CA VAL A 263 -8.56 -36.70 12.45
C VAL A 263 -9.30 -37.99 12.82
N PRO A 264 -9.94 -38.12 14.01
CA PRO A 264 -10.59 -39.38 14.41
C PRO A 264 -11.70 -39.80 13.45
N VAL A 265 -11.58 -41.00 12.89
CA VAL A 265 -12.49 -41.62 11.91
C VAL A 265 -13.93 -41.83 12.46
N GLY A 266 -14.15 -41.65 13.77
CA GLY A 266 -15.46 -41.75 14.41
C GLY A 266 -16.45 -40.65 14.01
N VAL A 267 -16.00 -39.41 13.73
CA VAL A 267 -16.89 -38.27 13.46
C VAL A 267 -17.48 -38.31 12.03
N LEU A 268 -16.84 -39.05 11.11
CA LEU A 268 -17.27 -39.14 9.71
C LEU A 268 -18.28 -40.27 9.45
N LYS A 269 -18.35 -41.29 10.30
CA LYS A 269 -19.30 -42.41 10.13
C LYS A 269 -20.74 -42.02 10.52
N ASP A 270 -20.92 -41.21 11.55
CA ASP A 270 -22.26 -40.78 11.99
C ASP A 270 -22.92 -39.80 11.01
N TYR A 271 -22.12 -38.99 10.31
CA TYR A 271 -22.64 -38.06 9.30
C TYR A 271 -23.08 -38.77 8.01
N ALA A 272 -22.40 -39.86 7.63
CA ALA A 272 -22.69 -40.61 6.41
C ALA A 272 -23.96 -41.49 6.52
N GLN A 273 -24.39 -41.85 7.73
CA GLN A 273 -25.62 -42.63 7.96
C GLN A 273 -26.89 -41.78 8.07
N SER A 274 -26.79 -40.44 8.08
CA SER A 274 -27.93 -39.55 8.32
C SER A 274 -28.88 -39.33 7.14
N GLY A 275 -28.63 -39.93 5.96
CA GLY A 275 -29.62 -39.98 4.86
C GLY A 275 -30.11 -38.61 4.32
N VAL A 276 -29.38 -37.51 4.57
CA VAL A 276 -29.82 -36.17 4.14
C VAL A 276 -29.52 -35.95 2.65
N ASN A 277 -30.52 -36.22 1.81
CA ASN A 277 -30.54 -35.84 0.41
C ASN A 277 -30.47 -34.30 0.24
N GLY A 278 -29.41 -33.82 -0.39
CA GLY A 278 -29.42 -32.66 -1.31
C GLY A 278 -30.13 -31.36 -0.88
N ARG A 279 -29.95 -30.85 0.34
CA ARG A 279 -30.41 -29.50 0.72
C ARG A 279 -29.23 -28.59 1.02
N ALA A 280 -29.25 -27.38 0.46
CA ALA A 280 -28.29 -26.33 0.75
C ALA A 280 -28.32 -26.02 2.26
N VAL A 281 -27.19 -26.21 2.93
CA VAL A 281 -27.01 -25.88 4.35
C VAL A 281 -27.30 -24.38 4.55
N GLN A 282 -28.28 -24.05 5.41
CA GLN A 282 -28.68 -22.68 5.73
C GLN A 282 -27.74 -22.09 6.80
N ALA A 283 -26.57 -21.60 6.40
CA ALA A 283 -25.72 -20.83 7.31
C ALA A 283 -26.21 -19.39 7.49
N GLY A 284 -25.92 -18.75 8.63
CA GLY A 284 -26.27 -17.35 8.92
C GLY A 284 -27.71 -17.15 9.40
N LEU A 285 -28.07 -17.74 10.55
CA LEU A 285 -29.34 -17.55 11.25
C LEU A 285 -29.17 -16.62 12.47
N LEU A 286 -28.78 -15.37 12.24
CA LEU A 286 -28.61 -14.38 13.32
C LEU A 286 -29.95 -14.03 13.95
N LEU A 287 -29.95 -13.89 15.28
CA LEU A 287 -31.11 -13.36 15.99
C LEU A 287 -31.15 -11.82 15.92
N PRO A 288 -32.34 -11.20 15.83
CA PRO A 288 -32.51 -9.75 15.92
C PRO A 288 -32.08 -9.21 17.29
N LEU A 289 -31.75 -7.92 17.37
CA LEU A 289 -31.43 -7.23 18.63
C LEU A 289 -32.51 -7.51 19.70
N GLY A 290 -32.07 -7.95 20.88
CA GLY A 290 -32.93 -8.52 21.92
C GLY A 290 -32.99 -10.06 21.88
N GLY A 291 -32.37 -10.72 20.90
CA GLY A 291 -32.22 -12.17 20.85
C GLY A 291 -33.53 -12.92 20.62
N GLU A 292 -33.82 -13.88 21.48
CA GLU A 292 -35.07 -14.65 21.45
C GLU A 292 -36.29 -13.81 21.87
N GLU A 293 -37.50 -14.30 21.58
CA GLU A 293 -38.74 -13.59 21.91
C GLU A 293 -38.86 -13.29 23.41
N LYS A 294 -38.45 -14.22 24.28
CA LYS A 294 -38.44 -14.04 25.74
C LYS A 294 -37.57 -12.86 26.21
N ASN A 295 -36.59 -12.46 25.39
CA ASN A 295 -35.66 -11.36 25.63
C ASN A 295 -36.05 -10.11 24.82
N SER A 296 -37.28 -10.06 24.29
CA SER A 296 -37.80 -8.97 23.45
C SER A 296 -37.13 -8.82 22.07
N GLY A 297 -36.60 -9.90 21.50
CA GLY A 297 -36.02 -9.90 20.14
C GLY A 297 -36.95 -9.38 19.03
N TYR A 298 -38.27 -9.43 19.24
CA TYR A 298 -39.25 -8.87 18.30
C TYR A 298 -39.06 -7.35 18.07
N LYS A 299 -38.47 -6.61 19.02
CA LYS A 299 -38.14 -5.19 18.86
C LYS A 299 -37.04 -4.98 17.83
N GLY A 300 -35.95 -5.77 17.90
CA GLY A 300 -34.89 -5.76 16.88
C GLY A 300 -35.40 -6.20 15.51
N TYR A 301 -36.31 -7.18 15.47
CA TYR A 301 -36.98 -7.58 14.23
C TYR A 301 -37.80 -6.42 13.64
N ALA A 302 -38.60 -5.72 14.46
CA ALA A 302 -39.37 -4.57 14.00
C ALA A 302 -38.49 -3.44 13.44
N LEU A 303 -37.35 -3.16 14.09
CA LEU A 303 -36.36 -2.20 13.57
C LEU A 303 -35.76 -2.66 12.23
N ALA A 304 -35.41 -3.94 12.10
CA ALA A 304 -34.90 -4.50 10.85
C ALA A 304 -35.93 -4.40 9.72
N ALA A 305 -37.21 -4.66 10.01
CA ALA A 305 -38.31 -4.54 9.07
C ALA A 305 -38.57 -3.07 8.67
N MET A 306 -38.44 -2.12 9.59
CA MET A 306 -38.51 -0.69 9.27
C MET A 306 -37.43 -0.31 8.26
N VAL A 307 -36.19 -0.73 8.47
CA VAL A 307 -35.09 -0.49 7.52
C VAL A 307 -35.38 -1.18 6.17
N GLU A 308 -35.94 -2.39 6.19
CA GLU A 308 -36.35 -3.10 4.97
C GLU A 308 -37.36 -2.28 4.15
N ILE A 309 -38.32 -1.64 4.82
CA ILE A 309 -39.31 -0.79 4.17
C ILE A 309 -38.66 0.48 3.62
N LEU A 310 -37.82 1.16 4.41
CA LEU A 310 -37.17 2.42 4.01
C LEU A 310 -36.14 2.24 2.90
N CYS A 311 -35.50 1.07 2.83
CA CYS A 311 -34.42 0.79 1.91
C CYS A 311 -34.87 -0.09 0.75
N GLY A 312 -35.52 -1.22 1.00
CA GLY A 312 -36.04 -2.09 -0.05
C GLY A 312 -37.26 -1.51 -0.75
N ALA A 313 -38.35 -1.35 0.00
CA ALA A 313 -39.65 -1.00 -0.58
C ALA A 313 -39.70 0.45 -1.08
N LEU A 314 -39.30 1.43 -0.27
CA LEU A 314 -39.37 2.86 -0.60
C LEU A 314 -38.43 3.23 -1.74
N SER A 315 -37.24 2.63 -1.80
CA SER A 315 -36.30 2.90 -2.90
C SER A 315 -36.63 2.11 -4.18
N GLY A 316 -37.41 1.04 -4.08
CA GLY A 316 -37.62 0.11 -5.20
C GLY A 316 -36.38 -0.74 -5.52
N SER A 317 -35.53 -1.01 -4.53
CA SER A 317 -34.39 -1.93 -4.64
C SER A 317 -34.81 -3.37 -4.29
N ASN A 318 -33.84 -4.29 -4.29
CA ASN A 318 -34.10 -5.66 -3.83
C ASN A 318 -34.36 -5.67 -2.32
N PRO A 319 -35.37 -6.42 -1.84
CA PRO A 319 -35.49 -6.78 -0.43
C PRO A 319 -34.43 -7.83 -0.05
N SER A 320 -34.04 -7.89 1.22
CA SER A 320 -32.94 -8.73 1.74
C SER A 320 -32.90 -10.18 1.24
N HIS A 321 -34.05 -10.85 1.15
CA HIS A 321 -34.15 -12.24 0.68
C HIS A 321 -33.92 -12.41 -0.83
N LYS A 322 -33.89 -11.32 -1.60
CA LYS A 322 -33.57 -11.28 -3.04
C LYS A 322 -32.20 -10.66 -3.32
N ILE A 323 -31.51 -10.11 -2.32
CA ILE A 323 -30.16 -9.57 -2.49
C ILE A 323 -29.18 -10.76 -2.61
N PRO A 324 -28.39 -10.85 -3.70
CA PRO A 324 -27.36 -11.86 -3.88
C PRO A 324 -26.37 -11.92 -2.71
N ILE A 325 -25.74 -13.08 -2.53
CA ILE A 325 -24.64 -13.17 -1.56
C ILE A 325 -23.46 -12.34 -2.09
N TRP A 326 -22.89 -11.46 -1.26
CA TRP A 326 -21.87 -10.49 -1.71
C TRP A 326 -20.64 -11.16 -2.34
N SER A 327 -20.23 -12.34 -1.86
CA SER A 327 -19.14 -13.10 -2.46
C SER A 327 -19.47 -13.75 -3.82
N LYS A 328 -20.73 -13.68 -4.28
CA LYS A 328 -21.26 -14.34 -5.48
C LYS A 328 -21.78 -13.36 -6.54
N THR A 329 -21.46 -12.07 -6.43
CA THR A 329 -21.85 -11.05 -7.43
C THR A 329 -21.38 -11.38 -8.85
N ALA A 330 -20.29 -12.15 -8.99
CA ALA A 330 -19.80 -12.61 -10.29
C ALA A 330 -20.77 -13.59 -11.00
N THR A 331 -21.59 -14.33 -10.26
CA THR A 331 -22.51 -15.34 -10.80
C THR A 331 -23.98 -14.94 -10.67
N GLU A 332 -24.32 -14.15 -9.65
CA GLU A 332 -25.70 -13.78 -9.31
C GLU A 332 -26.05 -12.33 -9.69
N GLY A 333 -25.07 -11.55 -10.19
CA GLY A 333 -25.26 -10.17 -10.64
C GLY A 333 -25.10 -9.11 -9.54
N PRO A 334 -25.42 -7.83 -9.84
CA PRO A 334 -25.27 -6.72 -8.90
C PRO A 334 -26.23 -6.86 -7.71
N LEU A 335 -25.80 -6.32 -6.55
CA LEU A 335 -26.53 -6.48 -5.29
C LEU A 335 -27.93 -5.82 -5.31
N ASN A 336 -28.03 -4.66 -5.97
CA ASN A 336 -29.21 -3.78 -5.94
C ASN A 336 -29.73 -3.57 -4.52
N ILE A 337 -28.84 -3.11 -3.62
CA ILE A 337 -29.16 -2.72 -2.26
C ILE A 337 -29.89 -1.37 -2.28
N GLY A 338 -30.76 -1.16 -1.29
CA GLY A 338 -31.40 0.12 -1.04
C GLY A 338 -30.73 0.90 0.07
N HIS A 339 -30.58 2.20 -0.13
CA HIS A 339 -30.09 3.14 0.89
C HIS A 339 -31.11 4.25 1.12
N SER A 340 -31.26 4.71 2.36
CA SER A 340 -32.03 5.90 2.70
C SER A 340 -31.21 6.84 3.57
N TYR A 341 -31.24 8.13 3.26
CA TYR A 341 -30.48 9.17 3.93
C TYR A 341 -31.40 10.35 4.26
N ALA A 342 -31.28 10.91 5.46
CA ALA A 342 -32.02 12.10 5.83
C ALA A 342 -31.15 13.13 6.52
N ALA A 343 -31.52 14.40 6.35
CA ALA A 343 -30.95 15.52 7.07
C ALA A 343 -32.10 16.35 7.68
N ILE A 344 -31.96 16.69 8.95
CA ILE A 344 -32.95 17.45 9.72
C ILE A 344 -32.23 18.65 10.31
N ASN A 345 -32.70 19.86 10.01
CA ASN A 345 -32.19 21.08 10.59
C ASN A 345 -32.81 21.29 11.98
N PRO A 346 -32.06 21.15 13.09
CA PRO A 346 -32.62 21.33 14.42
C PRO A 346 -33.09 22.77 14.68
N SER A 347 -32.58 23.78 13.94
CA SER A 347 -33.01 25.17 14.12
C SER A 347 -34.43 25.46 13.61
N CYS A 348 -35.02 24.55 12.83
CA CYS A 348 -36.42 24.63 12.42
C CYS A 348 -37.40 24.15 13.51
N PHE A 349 -36.89 23.68 14.64
CA PHE A 349 -37.68 23.16 15.77
C PHE A 349 -37.38 23.96 17.04
N ALA A 350 -37.64 23.36 18.22
CA ALA A 350 -37.46 24.03 19.50
C ALA A 350 -36.01 24.56 19.69
N PRO A 351 -35.82 25.83 20.10
CA PRO A 351 -34.51 26.43 20.29
C PRO A 351 -33.73 25.74 21.42
N GLY A 352 -32.40 25.88 21.44
CA GLY A 352 -31.55 25.29 22.48
C GLY A 352 -31.28 23.79 22.33
N PHE A 353 -31.47 23.22 21.13
CA PHE A 353 -31.27 21.79 20.85
C PHE A 353 -29.90 21.26 21.30
N THR A 354 -28.80 21.94 20.91
CA THR A 354 -27.43 21.50 21.20
C THR A 354 -27.12 21.51 22.69
N THR A 355 -27.62 22.51 23.43
CA THR A 355 -27.48 22.60 24.89
C THR A 355 -28.22 21.48 25.60
N ARG A 356 -29.50 21.26 25.27
CA ARG A 356 -30.29 20.16 25.86
C ARG A 356 -29.68 18.80 25.56
N LEU A 357 -29.18 18.59 24.34
CA LEU A 357 -28.51 17.34 23.99
C LEU A 357 -27.23 17.16 24.82
N SER A 358 -26.42 18.21 24.99
CA SER A 358 -25.24 18.17 25.86
C SER A 358 -25.59 17.85 27.31
N GLU A 359 -26.66 18.43 27.84
CA GLU A 359 -27.17 18.10 29.18
C GLU A 359 -27.50 16.61 29.28
N CYS A 360 -28.26 16.05 28.33
CA CYS A 360 -28.56 14.61 28.31
C CYS A 360 -27.30 13.74 28.29
N LEU A 361 -26.35 14.04 27.40
CA LEU A 361 -25.11 13.27 27.28
C LEU A 361 -24.27 13.32 28.56
N ASN A 362 -24.19 14.50 29.18
CA ASN A 362 -23.46 14.69 30.45
C ASN A 362 -24.17 13.99 31.61
N THR A 363 -25.50 14.04 31.67
CA THR A 363 -26.28 13.30 32.68
C THR A 363 -25.97 11.81 32.58
N TRP A 364 -26.00 11.21 31.39
CA TRP A 364 -25.72 9.78 31.23
C TRP A 364 -24.30 9.40 31.65
N ARG A 365 -23.29 10.16 31.23
CA ARG A 365 -21.87 9.89 31.55
C ARG A 365 -21.56 9.99 33.05
N ASN A 366 -22.32 10.81 33.79
CA ASN A 366 -22.11 11.05 35.22
C ASN A 366 -22.95 10.13 36.12
N LEU A 367 -23.73 9.20 35.56
CA LEU A 367 -24.41 8.19 36.38
C LEU A 367 -23.38 7.26 37.04
N PRO A 368 -23.64 6.78 38.27
CA PRO A 368 -22.77 5.80 38.92
C PRO A 368 -22.62 4.54 38.04
N PRO A 369 -21.39 4.11 37.70
CA PRO A 369 -21.19 2.89 36.92
C PRO A 369 -21.43 1.65 37.78
N VAL A 370 -21.94 0.57 37.17
CA VAL A 370 -22.09 -0.74 37.83
C VAL A 370 -20.72 -1.35 38.19
N ASP A 371 -19.72 -1.09 37.35
CA ASP A 371 -18.33 -1.51 37.54
C ASP A 371 -17.46 -0.24 37.51
N PRO A 372 -16.77 0.14 38.60
CA PRO A 372 -15.92 1.33 38.66
C PRO A 372 -14.83 1.38 37.57
N GLU A 373 -14.38 0.23 37.06
CA GLU A 373 -13.38 0.14 35.98
C GLU A 373 -14.00 0.34 34.58
N ARG A 374 -15.34 0.44 34.47
CA ARG A 374 -16.08 0.57 33.22
C ARG A 374 -17.13 1.70 33.33
N PRO A 375 -16.72 2.96 33.06
CA PRO A 375 -17.62 4.10 33.19
C PRO A 375 -18.80 4.03 32.22
N VAL A 376 -19.90 4.72 32.56
CA VAL A 376 -21.06 4.85 31.67
C VAL A 376 -20.68 5.70 30.45
N LEU A 377 -20.99 5.19 29.26
CA LEU A 377 -20.66 5.84 27.99
C LEU A 377 -21.92 6.33 27.28
N ALA A 378 -21.84 7.52 26.70
CA ALA A 378 -22.86 7.97 25.75
C ALA A 378 -22.61 7.34 24.35
N PRO A 379 -23.66 7.18 23.52
CA PRO A 379 -23.49 6.67 22.15
C PRO A 379 -22.49 7.52 21.36
N GLY A 380 -21.44 6.88 20.86
CA GLY A 380 -20.34 7.52 20.12
C GLY A 380 -19.07 7.76 20.93
N ASP A 381 -19.09 7.61 22.26
CA ASP A 381 -17.91 7.81 23.09
C ASP A 381 -16.81 6.77 22.79
N MET A 382 -17.19 5.51 22.54
CA MET A 382 -16.25 4.45 22.15
C MET A 382 -15.53 4.79 20.84
N GLU A 383 -16.29 5.19 19.81
CA GLU A 383 -15.75 5.62 18.53
C GLU A 383 -14.85 6.85 18.68
N ARG A 384 -15.25 7.82 19.51
CA ARG A 384 -14.48 9.04 19.78
C ARG A 384 -13.15 8.72 20.48
N MET A 385 -13.18 7.85 21.50
CA MET A 385 -11.98 7.40 22.21
C MET A 385 -11.03 6.68 21.26
N LYS A 386 -11.53 5.72 20.47
CA LYS A 386 -10.73 4.99 19.48
C LYS A 386 -10.18 5.92 18.41
N LEU A 387 -10.98 6.85 17.89
CA LEU A 387 -10.53 7.83 16.90
C LEU A 387 -9.41 8.69 17.46
N LYS A 388 -9.53 9.18 18.70
CA LYS A 388 -8.50 9.98 19.36
C LYS A 388 -7.19 9.19 19.48
N VAL A 389 -7.27 7.94 19.90
CA VAL A 389 -6.10 7.04 19.98
C VAL A 389 -5.47 6.84 18.59
N THR A 390 -6.27 6.50 17.58
CA THR A 390 -5.80 6.31 16.21
C THR A 390 -5.16 7.59 15.63
N GLN A 391 -5.78 8.75 15.85
CA GLN A 391 -5.27 10.04 15.38
C GLN A 391 -3.97 10.45 16.06
N GLN A 392 -3.86 10.26 17.37
CA GLN A 392 -2.62 10.53 18.11
C GLN A 392 -1.48 9.62 17.66
N ARG A 393 -1.79 8.34 17.38
CA ARG A 393 -0.80 7.36 16.93
C ARG A 393 -0.45 7.51 15.45
N GLY A 394 -1.38 7.98 14.62
CA GLY A 394 -1.22 8.11 13.17
C GLY A 394 -1.30 6.79 12.41
N THR A 395 -1.81 5.71 13.03
CA THR A 395 -1.78 4.35 12.48
C THR A 395 -3.01 3.52 12.86
N VAL A 396 -3.24 2.42 12.15
CA VAL A 396 -4.30 1.40 12.37
C VAL A 396 -3.69 -0.02 12.39
N PHE A 397 -4.38 -0.97 13.00
CA PHE A 397 -3.89 -2.34 13.18
C PHE A 397 -4.69 -3.36 12.37
N TYR A 398 -3.99 -4.24 11.66
CA TYR A 398 -4.58 -5.33 10.88
C TYR A 398 -4.01 -6.69 11.27
N PRO A 399 -4.85 -7.74 11.40
CA PRO A 399 -4.37 -9.09 11.61
C PRO A 399 -3.40 -9.52 10.51
N GLN A 400 -2.38 -10.30 10.85
CA GLN A 400 -1.39 -10.75 9.87
C GLN A 400 -2.02 -11.50 8.68
N THR A 401 -3.10 -12.24 8.92
CA THR A 401 -3.90 -12.93 7.91
C THR A 401 -4.51 -11.95 6.89
N ASP A 402 -5.01 -10.81 7.37
CA ASP A 402 -5.60 -9.78 6.52
C ASP A 402 -4.49 -9.09 5.72
N MET A 403 -3.36 -8.81 6.36
CA MET A 403 -2.19 -8.27 5.69
C MET A 403 -1.65 -9.20 4.60
N ASP A 404 -1.70 -10.52 4.78
CA ASP A 404 -1.29 -11.45 3.74
C ASP A 404 -2.29 -11.52 2.57
N ALA A 405 -3.60 -11.45 2.86
CA ALA A 405 -4.62 -11.32 1.82
C ALA A 405 -4.48 -10.01 1.03
N LEU A 406 -4.16 -8.89 1.70
CA LEU A 406 -3.92 -7.59 1.07
C LEU A 406 -2.65 -7.59 0.21
N LYS A 407 -1.62 -8.34 0.60
CA LYS A 407 -0.40 -8.49 -0.22
C LYS A 407 -0.67 -9.28 -1.50
N ILE A 408 -1.49 -10.34 -1.43
CA ILE A 408 -1.96 -11.05 -2.62
C ILE A 408 -2.77 -10.10 -3.51
N LEU A 409 -3.67 -9.31 -2.92
CA LEU A 409 -4.45 -8.31 -3.66
C LEU A 409 -3.55 -7.24 -4.32
N ALA A 410 -2.49 -6.81 -3.64
CA ALA A 410 -1.49 -5.88 -4.17
C ALA A 410 -0.78 -6.46 -5.40
N GLU A 411 -0.41 -7.73 -5.36
CA GLU A 411 0.18 -8.44 -6.51
C GLU A 411 -0.83 -8.56 -7.67
N GLU A 412 -2.07 -8.99 -7.38
CA GLU A 412 -3.16 -9.09 -8.36
C GLU A 412 -3.47 -7.75 -9.07
N CYS A 413 -3.27 -6.64 -8.36
CA CYS A 413 -3.59 -5.29 -8.82
C CYS A 413 -2.36 -4.48 -9.28
N CYS A 414 -1.17 -5.08 -9.21
CA CYS A 414 0.09 -4.41 -9.53
C CYS A 414 0.37 -3.15 -8.69
N VAL A 415 0.14 -3.21 -7.37
CA VAL A 415 0.34 -2.11 -6.41
C VAL A 415 1.42 -2.49 -5.39
N LYS A 416 2.17 -1.51 -4.86
CA LYS A 416 3.28 -1.75 -3.91
C LYS A 416 2.79 -2.28 -2.53
N PRO A 417 3.42 -3.32 -1.93
CA PRO A 417 3.04 -3.90 -0.63
C PRO A 417 3.59 -3.14 0.61
N LEU A 418 3.05 -3.43 1.80
CA LEU A 418 3.21 -2.70 3.09
C LEU A 418 4.37 -3.19 4.04
N GLN A 419 5.67 -3.17 3.70
CA GLN A 419 6.76 -3.58 4.63
C GLN A 419 7.90 -2.56 4.76
N THR A 420 8.39 -2.29 5.98
CA THR A 420 9.45 -1.29 6.29
C THR A 420 10.61 -1.82 7.15
N VAL A 421 11.78 -1.19 7.06
CA VAL A 421 13.03 -1.49 7.78
C VAL A 421 13.63 -0.18 8.31
N LYS A 422 14.05 -0.11 9.59
CA LYS A 422 14.70 1.09 10.16
C LYS A 422 16.03 1.40 9.46
N LEU A 423 16.41 2.67 9.37
CA LEU A 423 17.68 3.07 8.76
C LEU A 423 18.90 2.56 9.54
N GLU A 424 18.84 2.56 10.88
CA GLU A 424 19.92 2.06 11.73
C GLU A 424 20.11 0.55 11.57
N GLU A 425 19.00 -0.17 11.45
CA GLU A 425 19.00 -1.61 11.22
C GLU A 425 19.50 -1.96 9.81
N LEU A 426 19.10 -1.17 8.81
CA LEU A 426 19.59 -1.30 7.44
C LEU A 426 21.12 -1.13 7.38
N ARG A 427 21.63 -0.14 8.11
CA ARG A 427 23.07 0.09 8.26
C ARG A 427 23.79 -1.09 8.90
N ARG A 428 23.35 -1.49 10.10
CA ARG A 428 23.91 -2.63 10.84
C ARG A 428 24.02 -3.85 9.93
N PHE A 429 22.93 -4.18 9.24
CA PHE A 429 22.88 -5.36 8.38
C PHE A 429 23.86 -5.28 7.21
N ILE A 430 23.96 -4.14 6.50
CA ILE A 430 24.90 -3.98 5.39
C ILE A 430 26.35 -4.09 5.89
N GLU A 431 26.68 -3.40 6.99
CA GLU A 431 28.03 -3.38 7.56
C GLU A 431 28.45 -4.78 8.03
N GLU A 432 27.60 -5.51 8.74
CA GLU A 432 27.88 -6.89 9.17
C GLU A 432 28.05 -7.85 7.99
N VAL A 433 27.18 -7.76 6.97
CA VAL A 433 27.29 -8.61 5.77
C VAL A 433 28.62 -8.37 5.05
N LEU A 434 29.03 -7.11 4.86
CA LEU A 434 30.29 -6.79 4.20
C LEU A 434 31.50 -7.21 5.05
N ALA A 435 31.44 -7.01 6.36
CA ALA A 435 32.48 -7.46 7.28
C ALA A 435 32.66 -8.99 7.24
N SER A 436 31.55 -9.75 7.14
CA SER A 436 31.60 -11.23 7.06
C SER A 436 32.34 -11.78 5.85
N VAL A 437 32.52 -10.96 4.80
CA VAL A 437 33.29 -11.31 3.60
C VAL A 437 34.66 -10.63 3.54
N GLY A 438 35.16 -10.13 4.67
CA GLY A 438 36.51 -9.57 4.79
C GLY A 438 36.64 -8.11 4.39
N THR A 439 35.53 -7.35 4.35
CA THR A 439 35.57 -5.91 4.08
C THR A 439 36.04 -5.15 5.32
N PRO A 440 37.06 -4.27 5.22
CA PRO A 440 37.45 -3.40 6.32
C PRO A 440 36.30 -2.50 6.80
N GLU A 441 36.27 -2.20 8.10
CA GLU A 441 35.15 -1.49 8.73
C GLU A 441 34.85 -0.12 8.08
N CYS A 442 35.89 0.65 7.74
CA CYS A 442 35.73 1.95 7.09
C CYS A 442 35.07 1.82 5.70
N GLU A 443 35.44 0.80 4.94
CA GLU A 443 34.91 0.56 3.60
C GLU A 443 33.47 0.01 3.66
N ALA A 444 33.17 -0.84 4.65
CA ALA A 444 31.82 -1.34 4.89
C ALA A 444 30.86 -0.20 5.24
N LYS A 445 31.28 0.74 6.11
CA LYS A 445 30.50 1.96 6.44
C LYS A 445 30.28 2.84 5.22
N ALA A 446 31.33 3.07 4.42
CA ALA A 446 31.24 3.87 3.20
C ALA A 446 30.26 3.26 2.18
N GLN A 447 30.31 1.95 1.98
CA GLN A 447 29.39 1.25 1.09
C GLN A 447 27.95 1.25 1.63
N ALA A 448 27.78 1.13 2.95
CA ALA A 448 26.47 1.28 3.59
C ALA A 448 25.88 2.68 3.40
N ASP A 449 26.69 3.74 3.54
CA ASP A 449 26.24 5.13 3.31
C ASP A 449 25.69 5.33 1.89
N LEU A 450 26.41 4.81 0.89
CA LEU A 450 26.00 4.87 -0.51
C LEU A 450 24.66 4.15 -0.75
N MET A 451 24.53 2.91 -0.27
CA MET A 451 23.31 2.12 -0.47
C MET A 451 22.10 2.73 0.26
N ILE A 452 22.30 3.21 1.48
CA ILE A 452 21.23 3.84 2.27
C ILE A 452 20.80 5.15 1.65
N ALA A 453 21.73 5.93 1.09
CA ALA A 453 21.40 7.16 0.39
C ALA A 453 20.50 6.87 -0.83
N ALA A 454 20.86 5.88 -1.65
CA ALA A 454 20.06 5.40 -2.78
C ALA A 454 18.65 4.95 -2.34
N ASP A 455 18.57 4.09 -1.33
CA ASP A 455 17.30 3.58 -0.80
C ASP A 455 16.42 4.70 -0.21
N SER A 456 17.03 5.72 0.41
CA SER A 456 16.32 6.84 1.06
C SER A 456 15.63 7.78 0.07
N VAL A 457 16.15 7.88 -1.16
CA VAL A 457 15.54 8.66 -2.25
C VAL A 457 14.71 7.79 -3.20
N GLY A 458 14.63 6.48 -2.95
CA GLY A 458 13.85 5.52 -3.72
C GLY A 458 14.51 5.07 -5.02
N HIS A 459 15.83 5.15 -5.11
CA HIS A 459 16.67 4.54 -6.16
C HIS A 459 17.09 3.13 -5.72
N TYR A 460 16.10 2.27 -5.44
CA TYR A 460 16.30 0.95 -4.83
C TYR A 460 17.22 0.01 -5.65
N CYS A 461 17.33 0.24 -6.96
CA CYS A 461 18.23 -0.53 -7.81
C CYS A 461 19.71 -0.30 -7.48
N ASP A 462 20.04 0.79 -6.78
CA ASP A 462 21.41 1.15 -6.39
C ASP A 462 21.61 1.09 -4.87
N GLY A 463 20.57 0.70 -4.12
CA GLY A 463 20.59 0.48 -2.68
C GLY A 463 20.90 -0.96 -2.29
N ILE A 464 20.28 -1.45 -1.21
CA ILE A 464 20.56 -2.78 -0.63
C ILE A 464 20.35 -3.95 -1.60
N HIS A 465 19.57 -3.76 -2.69
CA HIS A 465 19.41 -4.77 -3.74
C HIS A 465 20.75 -5.19 -4.36
N ARG A 466 21.79 -4.36 -4.25
CA ARG A 466 23.15 -4.63 -4.74
C ARG A 466 24.04 -5.38 -3.76
N LEU A 467 23.69 -5.45 -2.48
CA LEU A 467 24.52 -6.08 -1.45
C LEU A 467 24.90 -7.54 -1.79
N LYS A 468 23.97 -8.31 -2.35
CA LYS A 468 24.26 -9.69 -2.78
C LYS A 468 25.30 -9.77 -3.89
N TYR A 469 25.30 -8.79 -4.79
CA TYR A 469 26.26 -8.74 -5.89
C TYR A 469 27.65 -8.38 -5.36
N ASP A 470 27.75 -7.38 -4.48
CA ASP A 470 29.03 -6.98 -3.86
C ASP A 470 29.64 -8.15 -3.09
N VAL A 471 28.83 -8.86 -2.30
CA VAL A 471 29.27 -10.09 -1.59
C VAL A 471 29.80 -11.14 -2.55
N ASN A 472 29.12 -11.37 -3.68
CA ASN A 472 29.58 -12.35 -4.65
C ASN A 472 30.84 -11.90 -5.38
N ASP A 473 30.97 -10.62 -5.71
CA ASP A 473 32.15 -10.08 -6.38
C ASP A 473 33.37 -10.15 -5.46
N ILE A 474 33.20 -9.93 -4.15
CA ILE A 474 34.25 -10.15 -3.15
C ILE A 474 34.61 -11.64 -3.05
N LYS A 475 33.63 -12.54 -2.87
CA LYS A 475 33.87 -13.98 -2.75
C LYS A 475 34.52 -14.60 -3.99
N ASN A 476 34.26 -14.04 -5.18
CA ASN A 476 34.84 -14.50 -6.44
C ASN A 476 36.11 -13.74 -6.85
N CYS A 477 36.68 -12.92 -5.97
CA CYS A 477 37.88 -12.11 -6.24
C CYS A 477 37.75 -11.17 -7.46
N VAL A 478 36.53 -10.76 -7.79
CA VAL A 478 36.23 -9.73 -8.81
C VAL A 478 36.38 -8.34 -8.20
N CYS A 479 36.10 -8.21 -6.90
CA CYS A 479 36.29 -7.01 -6.09
C CYS A 479 37.26 -7.33 -4.93
N CYS A 480 38.21 -6.44 -4.67
CA CYS A 480 39.13 -6.53 -3.54
C CYS A 480 38.72 -5.50 -2.48
N PRO A 481 38.02 -5.90 -1.41
CA PRO A 481 37.38 -4.95 -0.50
C PRO A 481 38.37 -4.17 0.38
N ALA A 482 39.63 -4.61 0.48
CA ALA A 482 40.71 -3.91 1.19
C ALA A 482 41.64 -3.11 0.25
N ALA A 483 41.41 -3.16 -1.06
CA ALA A 483 42.25 -2.43 -2.01
C ALA A 483 42.03 -0.91 -1.86
N GLN A 484 43.13 -0.17 -1.95
CA GLN A 484 43.12 1.29 -1.89
C GLN A 484 43.44 1.86 -3.28
N PRO A 485 42.64 2.82 -3.79
CA PRO A 485 42.90 3.48 -5.05
C PRO A 485 44.26 4.18 -5.09
N LYS A 486 44.86 4.26 -6.28
CA LYS A 486 46.18 4.86 -6.50
C LYS A 486 46.15 5.88 -7.61
N ILE A 487 46.76 7.04 -7.39
CA ILE A 487 47.00 8.03 -8.45
C ILE A 487 48.11 7.49 -9.35
N LEU A 488 47.83 7.39 -10.64
CA LEU A 488 48.79 6.99 -11.67
C LEU A 488 49.47 8.20 -12.31
N LYS A 489 48.72 9.29 -12.46
CA LYS A 489 49.18 10.54 -13.05
C LYS A 489 48.29 11.67 -12.57
N GLU A 490 48.86 12.84 -12.30
CA GLU A 490 48.07 14.02 -11.95
C GLU A 490 48.68 15.33 -12.47
N THR A 491 47.82 16.35 -12.49
CA THR A 491 48.15 17.77 -12.66
C THR A 491 47.40 18.55 -11.57
N ASP A 492 47.49 19.87 -11.56
CA ASP A 492 46.75 20.70 -10.61
C ASP A 492 45.24 20.48 -10.69
N ALA A 493 44.71 20.29 -11.91
CA ALA A 493 43.27 20.18 -12.17
C ALA A 493 42.78 18.75 -12.46
N THR A 494 43.67 17.80 -12.75
CA THR A 494 43.26 16.46 -13.21
C THR A 494 44.01 15.33 -12.51
N ALA A 495 43.40 14.14 -12.45
CA ALA A 495 44.12 12.91 -12.12
C ALA A 495 43.58 11.70 -12.88
N TRP A 496 44.48 10.75 -13.12
CA TRP A 496 44.18 9.40 -13.58
C TRP A 496 44.43 8.42 -12.43
N VAL A 497 43.41 7.65 -12.08
CA VAL A 497 43.39 6.79 -10.88
C VAL A 497 43.18 5.33 -11.26
N ASP A 498 43.91 4.43 -10.61
CA ASP A 498 43.61 3.00 -10.59
C ASP A 498 42.82 2.69 -9.32
N ALA A 499 41.55 2.32 -9.46
CA ALA A 499 40.70 1.95 -8.33
C ALA A 499 41.09 0.59 -7.72
N CYS A 500 42.01 -0.15 -8.33
CA CYS A 500 42.55 -1.42 -7.84
C CYS A 500 41.46 -2.46 -7.54
N HIS A 501 40.35 -2.44 -8.29
CA HIS A 501 39.18 -3.29 -8.06
C HIS A 501 38.57 -3.16 -6.66
N SER A 502 38.72 -2.01 -6.00
CA SER A 502 38.08 -1.70 -4.72
C SER A 502 36.55 -1.60 -4.82
N LEU A 503 35.88 -1.54 -3.67
CA LEU A 503 34.44 -1.29 -3.62
C LEU A 503 34.09 0.06 -4.25
N GLY A 504 32.84 0.16 -4.73
CA GLY A 504 32.35 1.34 -5.42
C GLY A 504 32.44 2.58 -4.54
N ALA A 505 32.09 2.44 -3.25
CA ALA A 505 32.19 3.55 -2.33
C ALA A 505 33.63 3.94 -2.00
N THR A 506 34.55 2.99 -1.92
CA THR A 506 35.99 3.24 -1.70
C THR A 506 36.57 4.09 -2.82
N SER A 507 36.42 3.63 -4.07
CA SER A 507 36.92 4.32 -5.25
C SER A 507 36.21 5.65 -5.50
N GLY A 508 34.88 5.69 -5.33
CA GLY A 508 34.10 6.92 -5.47
C GLY A 508 34.46 7.99 -4.44
N ASN A 509 34.65 7.61 -3.17
CA ASN A 509 35.07 8.55 -2.13
C ASN A 509 36.45 9.13 -2.43
N PHE A 510 37.43 8.27 -2.71
CA PHE A 510 38.79 8.71 -3.06
C PHE A 510 38.80 9.68 -4.24
N CYS A 511 38.12 9.32 -5.34
CA CYS A 511 38.12 10.14 -6.54
C CYS A 511 37.37 11.46 -6.35
N MET A 512 36.22 11.45 -5.66
CA MET A 512 35.46 12.68 -5.42
C MET A 512 36.18 13.60 -4.43
N ASP A 513 36.82 13.07 -3.38
CA ASP A 513 37.61 13.88 -2.44
C ASP A 513 38.80 14.53 -3.13
N LEU A 514 39.52 13.76 -3.97
CA LEU A 514 40.60 14.29 -4.80
C LEU A 514 40.11 15.37 -5.78
N ALA A 515 38.93 15.18 -6.37
CA ALA A 515 38.32 16.18 -7.25
C ALA A 515 37.97 17.48 -6.49
N ILE A 516 37.41 17.37 -5.28
CA ILE A 516 37.08 18.51 -4.41
C ILE A 516 38.35 19.26 -4.01
N GLU A 517 39.41 18.53 -3.64
CA GLU A 517 40.71 19.12 -3.30
C GLU A 517 41.30 19.91 -4.47
N LYS A 518 41.36 19.30 -5.66
CA LYS A 518 41.87 19.97 -6.87
C LYS A 518 41.03 21.18 -7.26
N ALA A 519 39.70 21.09 -7.17
CA ALA A 519 38.80 22.20 -7.43
C ALA A 519 38.95 23.35 -6.43
N LYS A 520 39.26 23.05 -5.17
CA LYS A 520 39.60 24.06 -4.16
C LYS A 520 40.88 24.82 -4.52
N ASN A 521 41.86 24.13 -5.10
CA ASN A 521 43.18 24.71 -5.40
C ASN A 521 43.19 25.52 -6.71
N CYS A 522 42.61 24.99 -7.80
CA CYS A 522 42.72 25.60 -9.13
C CYS A 522 41.36 25.83 -9.82
N GLY A 523 40.24 25.62 -9.12
CA GLY A 523 38.89 25.88 -9.63
C GLY A 523 38.22 24.70 -10.34
N LEU A 524 38.98 23.68 -10.74
CA LEU A 524 38.49 22.47 -11.40
C LEU A 524 39.20 21.22 -10.85
N GLY A 525 38.46 20.15 -10.63
CA GLY A 525 39.00 18.81 -10.40
C GLY A 525 38.36 17.83 -11.36
N TRP A 526 39.13 17.17 -12.22
CA TRP A 526 38.66 16.16 -13.18
C TRP A 526 39.42 14.85 -12.99
N ILE A 527 38.74 13.85 -12.44
CA ILE A 527 39.34 12.57 -12.05
C ILE A 527 38.75 11.47 -12.93
N SER A 528 39.62 10.74 -13.62
CA SER A 528 39.24 9.57 -14.42
C SER A 528 39.82 8.31 -13.79
N ALA A 529 38.99 7.29 -13.55
CA ALA A 529 39.37 6.09 -12.81
C ALA A 529 39.06 4.81 -13.61
N LYS A 530 40.01 3.88 -13.62
CA LYS A 530 39.86 2.53 -14.18
C LYS A 530 39.88 1.47 -13.10
N HIS A 531 39.63 0.21 -13.47
CA HIS A 531 39.52 -0.92 -12.56
C HIS A 531 38.46 -0.69 -11.47
N CYS A 532 37.41 0.07 -11.77
CA CYS A 532 36.33 0.34 -10.84
C CYS A 532 35.33 -0.81 -10.78
N SER A 533 34.65 -0.92 -9.64
CA SER A 533 33.44 -1.72 -9.45
C SER A 533 32.18 -0.83 -9.60
N HIS A 534 31.00 -1.33 -9.25
CA HIS A 534 29.73 -0.58 -9.38
C HIS A 534 29.67 0.61 -8.39
N ASN A 535 29.46 1.85 -8.86
CA ASN A 535 29.47 3.06 -8.02
C ASN A 535 28.11 3.49 -7.43
N GLY A 536 27.08 2.64 -7.51
CA GLY A 536 25.77 2.94 -6.93
C GLY A 536 25.08 4.15 -7.58
N MET A 537 24.41 4.96 -6.77
CA MET A 537 23.69 6.16 -7.22
C MET A 537 24.69 7.26 -7.60
N ALA A 538 24.78 7.59 -8.90
CA ALA A 538 25.73 8.59 -9.39
C ALA A 538 25.52 9.98 -8.74
N GLY A 539 24.27 10.34 -8.45
CA GLY A 539 23.93 11.58 -7.72
C GLY A 539 24.58 11.71 -6.34
N TYR A 540 24.87 10.59 -5.65
CA TYR A 540 25.52 10.58 -4.32
C TYR A 540 26.86 11.32 -4.34
N TRP A 541 27.63 11.10 -5.40
CA TRP A 541 28.95 11.69 -5.58
C TRP A 541 28.86 13.19 -5.83
N GLY A 542 27.90 13.62 -6.65
CA GLY A 542 27.66 15.05 -6.88
C GLY A 542 27.20 15.78 -5.60
N GLU A 543 26.37 15.15 -4.78
CA GLU A 543 25.97 15.70 -3.48
C GLU A 543 27.17 15.90 -2.54
N LYS A 544 28.22 15.06 -2.61
CA LYS A 544 29.43 15.23 -1.82
C LYS A 544 30.17 16.53 -2.15
N ALA A 545 30.26 16.89 -3.43
CA ALA A 545 30.83 18.16 -3.87
C ALA A 545 29.91 19.36 -3.55
N GLU A 546 28.60 19.19 -3.69
CA GLU A 546 27.60 20.23 -3.39
C GLU A 546 27.65 20.70 -1.93
N ARG A 547 27.93 19.79 -0.98
CA ARG A 547 28.14 20.14 0.44
C ARG A 547 29.30 21.11 0.68
N HIS A 548 30.22 21.25 -0.28
CA HIS A 548 31.33 22.20 -0.25
C HIS A 548 31.02 23.49 -1.06
N GLY A 549 29.78 23.65 -1.55
CA GLY A 549 29.40 24.78 -2.39
C GLY A 549 29.85 24.65 -3.85
N TYR A 550 30.28 23.47 -4.28
CA TYR A 550 30.78 23.22 -5.64
C TYR A 550 29.74 22.51 -6.52
N ILE A 551 29.93 22.57 -7.84
CA ILE A 551 29.17 21.76 -8.80
C ILE A 551 29.88 20.40 -8.90
N GLY A 552 29.17 19.31 -8.63
CA GLY A 552 29.70 17.95 -8.76
C GLY A 552 29.07 17.20 -9.92
N LEU A 553 29.87 16.55 -10.75
CA LEU A 553 29.43 15.63 -11.79
C LEU A 553 30.04 14.25 -11.59
N ALA A 554 29.28 13.21 -11.93
CA ALA A 554 29.74 11.83 -11.90
C ALA A 554 29.22 11.06 -13.12
N PHE A 555 30.09 10.23 -13.69
CA PHE A 555 29.82 9.42 -14.87
C PHE A 555 30.38 8.00 -14.64
N THR A 556 29.67 6.98 -15.11
CA THR A 556 30.19 5.61 -15.18
C THR A 556 29.71 4.92 -16.45
N ASN A 557 30.51 4.02 -17.01
CA ASN A 557 29.99 3.04 -17.95
C ASN A 557 29.47 1.78 -17.21
N ALA A 558 28.78 0.90 -17.93
CA ALA A 558 28.15 -0.30 -17.36
C ALA A 558 28.16 -1.48 -18.35
N PRO A 559 27.84 -2.73 -17.93
CA PRO A 559 27.66 -3.84 -18.86
C PRO A 559 26.63 -3.55 -19.97
N PRO A 560 26.77 -4.17 -21.16
CA PRO A 560 26.04 -3.73 -22.34
C PRO A 560 24.56 -4.10 -22.22
N ILE A 561 23.69 -3.08 -22.26
CA ILE A 561 22.24 -3.20 -22.10
C ILE A 561 21.45 -2.29 -23.07
N VAL A 562 22.07 -1.21 -23.55
CA VAL A 562 21.49 -0.24 -24.49
C VAL A 562 21.94 -0.55 -25.92
N VAL A 563 21.00 -0.46 -26.85
CA VAL A 563 21.22 -0.64 -28.29
C VAL A 563 21.57 0.70 -28.92
N PRO A 564 22.74 0.84 -29.55
CA PRO A 564 23.06 2.02 -30.36
C PRO A 564 22.00 2.27 -31.43
N THR A 565 21.76 3.54 -31.78
CA THR A 565 20.75 3.87 -32.80
C THR A 565 21.04 3.14 -34.12
N ARG A 566 20.00 2.51 -34.70
CA ARG A 566 20.03 1.64 -35.88
C ARG A 566 20.79 0.30 -35.74
N ALA A 567 21.31 -0.04 -34.56
CA ALA A 567 21.85 -1.38 -34.30
C ALA A 567 20.75 -2.40 -33.94
N LYS A 568 21.07 -3.69 -34.07
CA LYS A 568 20.21 -4.82 -33.63
C LYS A 568 20.73 -5.53 -32.36
N LYS A 569 21.86 -5.07 -31.81
CA LYS A 569 22.52 -5.66 -30.64
C LYS A 569 22.91 -4.57 -29.65
N ARG A 570 22.81 -4.88 -28.36
CA ARG A 570 23.29 -4.01 -27.28
C ARG A 570 24.81 -3.91 -27.29
N ALA A 571 25.34 -2.72 -27.06
CA ALA A 571 26.78 -2.45 -27.02
C ALA A 571 27.17 -1.37 -26.00
N LEU A 572 26.23 -0.50 -25.62
CA LEU A 572 26.42 0.52 -24.58
C LEU A 572 25.83 0.04 -23.26
N GLY A 573 26.41 0.48 -22.15
CA GLY A 573 25.77 0.35 -20.85
C GLY A 573 24.61 1.33 -20.70
N SER A 574 23.95 1.29 -19.53
CA SER A 574 22.99 2.34 -19.14
C SER A 574 23.66 3.70 -18.91
N ASN A 575 24.99 3.70 -18.77
CA ASN A 575 25.91 4.83 -18.79
C ASN A 575 25.37 6.10 -18.11
N PRO A 576 25.09 6.06 -16.79
CA PRO A 576 24.46 7.16 -16.09
C PRO A 576 25.32 8.43 -16.05
N ILE A 577 24.61 9.55 -15.99
CA ILE A 577 25.14 10.90 -15.82
C ILE A 577 24.47 11.53 -14.59
N ALA A 578 25.29 12.08 -13.70
CA ALA A 578 24.81 12.88 -12.60
C ALA A 578 25.48 14.26 -12.56
N MET A 579 24.70 15.27 -12.18
CA MET A 579 25.16 16.62 -11.87
C MET A 579 24.36 17.17 -10.70
N VAL A 580 25.07 17.69 -9.70
CA VAL A 580 24.48 18.33 -8.52
C VAL A 580 25.13 19.69 -8.32
N ALA A 581 24.31 20.72 -8.08
CA ALA A 581 24.81 22.07 -7.82
C ALA A 581 23.99 22.77 -6.72
N PRO A 582 24.65 23.58 -5.87
CA PRO A 582 24.01 24.27 -4.76
C PRO A 582 23.13 25.43 -5.22
N ALA A 583 22.09 25.71 -4.45
CA ALA A 583 21.25 26.90 -4.53
C ALA A 583 21.07 27.50 -3.12
N GLU A 584 20.40 28.65 -3.02
CA GLU A 584 20.16 29.31 -1.73
C GLU A 584 19.20 28.49 -0.84
N ASN A 585 19.17 28.80 0.47
CA ASN A 585 18.23 28.21 1.43
C ASN A 585 18.29 26.66 1.51
N CYS A 586 19.49 26.09 1.37
CA CYS A 586 19.72 24.64 1.33
C CYS A 586 18.96 23.92 0.19
N ASP A 587 18.60 24.66 -0.87
CA ASP A 587 18.10 24.09 -2.12
C ASP A 587 19.29 23.63 -3.00
N ARG A 588 19.01 22.73 -3.95
CA ARG A 588 19.99 22.23 -4.93
C ARG A 588 19.26 21.70 -6.16
N ILE A 589 19.92 21.76 -7.31
CA ILE A 589 19.52 20.99 -8.50
C ILE A 589 20.23 19.63 -8.46
N MET A 590 19.49 18.56 -8.75
CA MET A 590 20.09 17.22 -8.89
C MET A 590 19.56 16.55 -10.15
N VAL A 591 20.45 16.39 -11.13
CA VAL A 591 20.26 15.54 -12.29
C VAL A 591 20.93 14.21 -11.98
N ASP A 592 20.18 13.11 -12.01
CA ASP A 592 20.69 11.76 -11.80
C ASP A 592 19.87 10.78 -12.67
N LEU A 593 20.42 10.37 -13.81
CA LEU A 593 19.70 9.57 -14.80
C LEU A 593 20.61 8.65 -15.60
N ALA A 594 20.05 7.51 -16.01
CA ALA A 594 20.63 6.67 -17.06
C ALA A 594 20.44 7.32 -18.44
N THR A 595 21.34 7.04 -19.39
CA THR A 595 21.19 7.48 -20.78
C THR A 595 20.28 6.57 -21.61
N SER A 596 19.65 5.58 -20.97
CA SER A 596 18.58 4.76 -21.55
C SER A 596 17.21 5.40 -21.32
N ASN A 597 16.24 5.09 -22.19
CA ASN A 597 14.88 5.64 -22.08
C ASN A 597 14.15 5.16 -20.81
N VAL A 598 14.54 4.00 -20.31
CA VAL A 598 13.98 3.38 -19.12
C VAL A 598 15.03 2.49 -18.45
N ALA A 599 14.86 2.22 -17.14
CA ALA A 599 15.63 1.21 -16.43
C ALA A 599 15.05 -0.21 -16.67
N MET A 600 15.92 -1.23 -16.74
CA MET A 600 15.52 -2.62 -16.98
C MET A 600 14.47 -3.12 -15.98
N GLY A 601 14.58 -2.73 -14.70
CA GLY A 601 13.63 -3.12 -13.67
C GLY A 601 12.17 -2.71 -13.97
N ARG A 602 11.92 -1.62 -14.72
CA ARG A 602 10.56 -1.25 -15.13
C ARG A 602 10.00 -2.18 -16.21
N ILE A 603 10.85 -2.70 -17.09
CA ILE A 603 10.46 -3.68 -18.11
C ILE A 603 10.18 -5.03 -17.46
N GLU A 604 11.07 -5.48 -16.57
CA GLU A 604 10.86 -6.71 -15.80
C GLU A 604 9.56 -6.66 -14.98
N TYR A 605 9.27 -5.50 -14.39
CA TYR A 605 8.02 -5.26 -13.68
C TYR A 605 6.80 -5.33 -14.62
N ALA A 606 6.85 -4.68 -15.79
CA ALA A 606 5.78 -4.78 -16.77
C ALA A 606 5.57 -6.23 -17.25
N ALA A 607 6.66 -7.00 -17.41
CA ALA A 607 6.63 -8.41 -17.80
C ALA A 607 5.98 -9.30 -16.73
N LEU A 608 6.33 -9.07 -15.47
CA LEU A 608 5.72 -9.73 -14.32
C LEU A 608 4.21 -9.47 -14.26
N MET A 609 3.82 -8.22 -14.49
CA MET A 609 2.43 -7.77 -14.48
C MET A 609 1.67 -8.10 -15.77
N LYS A 610 2.34 -8.70 -16.76
CA LYS A 610 1.79 -9.00 -18.09
C LYS A 610 1.17 -7.76 -18.77
N LYS A 611 1.70 -6.57 -18.47
CA LYS A 611 1.29 -5.29 -19.07
C LYS A 611 2.20 -4.94 -20.24
N PRO A 612 1.70 -4.27 -21.28
CA PRO A 612 2.59 -3.75 -22.33
C PRO A 612 3.51 -2.65 -21.78
N ILE A 613 4.69 -2.49 -22.38
CA ILE A 613 5.55 -1.32 -22.18
C ILE A 613 5.28 -0.27 -23.27
N PRO A 614 5.51 1.03 -22.99
CA PRO A 614 5.47 2.06 -24.01
C PRO A 614 6.44 1.76 -25.16
N GLU A 615 6.03 2.15 -26.37
CA GLU A 615 6.88 2.07 -27.54
C GLU A 615 8.15 2.92 -27.35
N GLY A 616 9.29 2.44 -27.87
CA GLY A 616 10.57 3.13 -27.72
C GLY A 616 11.28 2.89 -26.39
N TRP A 617 10.79 1.98 -25.54
CA TRP A 617 11.50 1.55 -24.33
C TRP A 617 12.56 0.49 -24.60
N ALA A 618 12.26 -0.49 -25.46
CA ALA A 618 13.13 -1.62 -25.75
C ALA A 618 12.86 -2.24 -27.13
N LEU A 619 13.84 -3.00 -27.61
CA LEU A 619 13.72 -3.88 -28.77
C LEU A 619 13.37 -5.31 -28.33
N GLY A 620 12.56 -5.99 -29.14
CA GLY A 620 12.29 -7.42 -29.01
C GLY A 620 13.42 -8.28 -29.59
N PRO A 621 13.34 -9.62 -29.45
CA PRO A 621 14.37 -10.53 -29.97
C PRO A 621 14.60 -10.44 -31.49
N ASP A 622 13.64 -9.92 -32.24
CA ASP A 622 13.71 -9.66 -33.68
C ASP A 622 14.45 -8.35 -34.03
N GLY A 623 14.88 -7.59 -33.03
CA GLY A 623 15.55 -6.29 -33.19
C GLY A 623 14.60 -5.15 -33.57
N LYS A 624 13.28 -5.33 -33.44
CA LYS A 624 12.28 -4.27 -33.65
C LYS A 624 11.78 -3.71 -32.34
N SER A 625 11.32 -2.46 -32.34
CA SER A 625 10.64 -1.87 -31.19
C SER A 625 9.48 -2.77 -30.76
N THR A 626 9.37 -3.02 -29.46
CA THR A 626 8.32 -3.88 -28.91
C THR A 626 7.63 -3.23 -27.73
N THR A 627 6.32 -3.43 -27.66
CA THR A 627 5.49 -3.13 -26.49
C THR A 627 5.21 -4.38 -25.65
N ASP A 628 5.62 -5.57 -26.11
CA ASP A 628 5.53 -6.80 -25.33
C ASP A 628 6.64 -6.82 -24.27
N SER A 629 6.23 -6.65 -23.02
CA SER A 629 7.12 -6.60 -21.87
C SER A 629 7.90 -7.90 -21.64
N LYS A 630 7.34 -9.08 -21.93
CA LYS A 630 8.04 -10.36 -21.80
C LYS A 630 9.10 -10.50 -22.88
N ALA A 631 8.77 -10.15 -24.11
CA ALA A 631 9.72 -10.15 -25.22
C ALA A 631 10.88 -9.18 -24.95
N ALA A 632 10.57 -7.97 -24.48
CA ALA A 632 11.56 -6.97 -24.08
C ALA A 632 12.46 -7.42 -22.92
N ALA A 633 11.86 -7.98 -21.85
CA ALA A 633 12.62 -8.48 -20.69
C ALA A 633 13.57 -9.62 -21.09
N LYS A 634 13.12 -10.52 -21.97
CA LYS A 634 13.95 -11.62 -22.49
C LYS A 634 15.07 -11.11 -23.39
N ALA A 635 14.78 -10.14 -24.24
CA ALA A 635 15.77 -9.55 -25.14
C ALA A 635 16.84 -8.76 -24.38
N ALA A 636 16.43 -8.05 -23.32
CA ALA A 636 17.29 -7.15 -22.55
C ALA A 636 18.07 -6.19 -23.46
N MET A 637 17.32 -5.49 -24.33
CA MET A 637 17.81 -4.57 -25.35
C MET A 637 17.10 -3.22 -25.19
N LEU A 638 17.59 -2.38 -24.27
CA LEU A 638 17.01 -1.06 -24.00
C LEU A 638 17.30 -0.09 -25.14
N MET A 639 16.37 0.82 -25.40
CA MET A 639 16.62 1.93 -26.31
C MET A 639 17.24 3.12 -25.55
N PRO A 640 18.06 3.96 -26.22
CA PRO A 640 18.61 5.17 -25.63
C PRO A 640 17.52 6.18 -25.26
N LEU A 641 17.82 7.15 -24.40
CA LEU A 641 16.88 8.24 -24.03
C LEU A 641 16.33 8.93 -25.29
N GLY A 642 14.99 9.03 -25.37
CA GLY A 642 14.27 9.46 -26.57
C GLY A 642 13.75 8.30 -27.42
N GLY A 643 14.22 7.06 -27.19
CA GLY A 643 13.65 5.85 -27.79
C GLY A 643 13.90 5.70 -29.28
N LEU A 644 12.83 5.69 -30.07
CA LEU A 644 12.90 5.59 -31.54
C LEU A 644 13.60 6.79 -32.17
N GLU A 645 14.10 6.62 -33.39
CA GLU A 645 14.71 7.73 -34.16
C GLU A 645 13.70 8.86 -34.44
N SER A 646 12.44 8.51 -34.71
CA SER A 646 11.32 9.45 -34.85
C SER A 646 11.10 10.32 -33.60
N ASN A 647 11.51 9.83 -32.43
CA ASN A 647 11.40 10.51 -31.14
C ASN A 647 12.75 11.09 -30.68
N SER A 648 13.70 11.25 -31.59
CA SER A 648 15.06 11.75 -31.31
C SER A 648 15.91 10.89 -30.36
N GLY A 649 15.71 9.57 -30.35
CA GLY A 649 16.51 8.65 -29.52
C GLY A 649 18.02 8.69 -29.77
N PHE A 650 18.46 9.16 -30.93
CA PHE A 650 19.87 9.39 -31.23
C PHE A 650 20.55 10.40 -30.28
N LYS A 651 19.78 11.31 -29.64
CA LYS A 651 20.31 12.23 -28.62
C LYS A 651 20.73 11.47 -27.37
N GLY A 652 19.91 10.56 -26.86
CA GLY A 652 20.28 9.69 -25.75
C GLY A 652 21.47 8.79 -26.07
N TYR A 653 21.54 8.29 -27.31
CA TYR A 653 22.69 7.53 -27.80
C TYR A 653 23.99 8.36 -27.77
N ALA A 654 23.93 9.60 -28.27
CA ALA A 654 25.06 10.51 -28.25
C ALA A 654 25.54 10.81 -26.83
N ILE A 655 24.63 11.11 -25.89
CA ILE A 655 24.98 11.35 -24.48
C ILE A 655 25.59 10.08 -23.85
N GLY A 656 25.00 8.89 -24.09
CA GLY A 656 25.55 7.63 -23.59
C GLY A 656 26.94 7.30 -24.14
N THR A 657 27.22 7.72 -25.38
CA THR A 657 28.54 7.56 -26.01
C THR A 657 29.54 8.56 -25.46
N MET A 658 29.14 9.80 -25.15
CA MET A 658 29.98 10.76 -24.43
C MET A 658 30.42 10.20 -23.07
N VAL A 659 29.48 9.61 -22.31
CA VAL A 659 29.81 8.91 -21.06
C VAL A 659 30.77 7.76 -21.31
N GLU A 660 30.56 6.97 -22.36
CA GLU A 660 31.49 5.89 -22.73
C GLU A 660 32.91 6.42 -22.98
N VAL A 661 33.06 7.56 -23.65
CA VAL A 661 34.37 8.18 -23.92
C VAL A 661 35.05 8.63 -22.63
N PHE A 662 34.34 9.28 -21.70
CA PHE A 662 34.91 9.69 -20.41
C PHE A 662 35.25 8.51 -19.50
N CYS A 663 34.44 7.46 -19.55
CA CYS A 663 34.58 6.33 -18.65
C CYS A 663 35.56 5.29 -19.20
N SER A 664 35.44 4.84 -20.44
CA SER A 664 36.36 3.83 -20.99
C SER A 664 37.53 4.44 -21.74
N GLY A 665 37.28 5.44 -22.60
CA GLY A 665 38.32 6.08 -23.40
C GLY A 665 39.35 6.82 -22.56
N LEU A 666 38.89 7.73 -21.70
CA LEU A 666 39.78 8.58 -20.89
C LEU A 666 40.43 7.83 -19.73
N SER A 667 39.72 6.90 -19.09
CA SER A 667 40.30 6.12 -17.98
C SER A 667 41.15 4.93 -18.44
N GLY A 668 40.99 4.47 -19.68
CA GLY A 668 41.60 3.23 -20.15
C GLY A 668 40.99 1.96 -19.55
N SER A 669 39.75 2.01 -19.06
CA SER A 669 38.99 0.85 -18.59
C SER A 669 38.34 0.07 -19.75
N ASN A 670 37.60 -0.99 -19.43
CA ASN A 670 36.88 -1.75 -20.44
C ASN A 670 35.70 -0.92 -20.99
N PRO A 671 35.54 -0.83 -22.33
CA PRO A 671 34.31 -0.29 -22.90
C PRO A 671 33.14 -1.23 -22.64
N SER A 672 31.91 -0.69 -22.54
CA SER A 672 30.71 -1.44 -22.16
C SER A 672 30.55 -2.80 -22.85
N HIS A 673 30.76 -2.89 -24.17
CA HIS A 673 30.62 -4.14 -24.92
C HIS A 673 31.62 -5.25 -24.54
N LYS A 674 32.69 -4.91 -23.81
CA LYS A 674 33.68 -5.86 -23.24
C LYS A 674 33.48 -6.12 -21.75
N VAL A 675 32.63 -5.36 -21.08
CA VAL A 675 32.34 -5.57 -19.65
C VAL A 675 31.44 -6.81 -19.52
N PRO A 676 31.82 -7.80 -18.70
CA PRO A 676 31.00 -8.99 -18.50
C PRO A 676 29.65 -8.65 -17.87
N TYR A 677 28.63 -9.42 -18.20
CA TYR A 677 27.29 -9.20 -17.64
C TYR A 677 27.28 -9.47 -16.14
N TRP A 678 26.78 -8.51 -15.36
CA TRP A 678 26.77 -8.60 -13.91
C TRP A 678 25.68 -9.56 -13.43
N ASN A 679 26.08 -10.72 -12.92
CA ASN A 679 25.18 -11.83 -12.59
C ASN A 679 25.06 -12.03 -11.06
N LYS A 680 23.86 -12.39 -10.60
CA LYS A 680 23.53 -12.71 -9.20
C LYS A 680 24.20 -13.98 -8.66
N THR A 681 24.75 -14.83 -9.51
CA THR A 681 25.37 -16.11 -9.07
C THR A 681 26.89 -16.07 -9.12
N ALA A 682 27.47 -15.59 -10.22
CA ALA A 682 28.91 -15.37 -10.34
C ALA A 682 29.21 -14.43 -11.52
N THR A 683 30.01 -13.39 -11.27
CA THR A 683 30.60 -12.57 -12.32
C THR A 683 31.87 -13.26 -12.81
N LYS A 684 31.98 -13.53 -14.12
CA LYS A 684 33.18 -14.14 -14.70
C LYS A 684 34.20 -13.07 -15.09
N GLY A 685 35.19 -12.84 -14.22
CA GLY A 685 36.30 -11.92 -14.45
C GLY A 685 36.08 -10.51 -13.88
N PRO A 686 37.15 -9.69 -13.77
CA PRO A 686 37.07 -8.33 -13.26
C PRO A 686 36.16 -7.48 -14.16
N LEU A 687 35.24 -6.72 -13.55
CA LEU A 687 34.35 -5.81 -14.30
C LEU A 687 35.17 -4.77 -15.08
N ASN A 688 36.18 -4.19 -14.43
CA ASN A 688 37.00 -3.09 -14.95
C ASN A 688 36.14 -1.98 -15.56
N LEU A 689 35.20 -1.47 -14.77
CA LEU A 689 34.41 -0.30 -15.15
C LEU A 689 35.30 0.94 -15.13
N GLY A 690 34.89 1.95 -15.90
CA GLY A 690 35.48 3.27 -15.90
C GLY A 690 34.54 4.29 -15.27
N GLN A 691 35.12 5.21 -14.51
CA GLN A 691 34.38 6.26 -13.83
C GLN A 691 35.06 7.60 -14.01
N CYS A 692 34.25 8.66 -14.02
CA CYS A 692 34.75 10.02 -14.13
C CYS A 692 34.03 10.89 -13.11
N PHE A 693 34.78 11.66 -12.34
CA PHE A 693 34.28 12.56 -11.30
C PHE A 693 34.81 13.96 -11.57
N VAL A 694 33.92 14.95 -11.61
CA VAL A 694 34.28 16.32 -11.96
C VAL A 694 33.72 17.25 -10.90
N VAL A 695 34.55 18.16 -10.40
CA VAL A 695 34.14 19.19 -9.45
C VAL A 695 34.54 20.54 -10.00
N ILE A 696 33.58 21.46 -10.04
CA ILE A 696 33.78 22.82 -10.55
C ILE A 696 33.47 23.79 -9.42
N ASN A 697 34.42 24.65 -9.07
CA ASN A 697 34.21 25.72 -8.11
C ASN A 697 33.50 26.90 -8.82
N PRO A 698 32.22 27.17 -8.54
CA PRO A 698 31.50 28.26 -9.19
C PRO A 698 32.07 29.64 -8.82
N GLY A 699 32.82 29.76 -7.72
CA GLY A 699 33.48 30.99 -7.30
C GLY A 699 34.60 31.46 -8.22
N CYS A 700 35.11 30.58 -9.08
CA CYS A 700 36.09 30.93 -10.12
C CYS A 700 35.44 31.57 -11.37
N PHE A 701 34.11 31.68 -11.41
CA PHE A 701 33.34 32.21 -12.52
C PHE A 701 32.48 33.41 -12.07
N ALA A 702 31.43 33.74 -12.83
CA ALA A 702 30.58 34.89 -12.54
C ALA A 702 29.95 34.82 -11.12
N PRO A 703 30.02 35.90 -10.32
CA PRO A 703 29.51 35.93 -8.95
C PRO A 703 28.00 35.71 -8.89
N GLY A 704 27.44 35.30 -7.75
CA GLY A 704 25.98 35.11 -7.59
C GLY A 704 25.42 33.82 -8.21
N PHE A 705 26.25 32.79 -8.35
CA PHE A 705 25.86 31.49 -8.93
C PHE A 705 24.64 30.87 -8.23
N THR A 706 24.67 30.69 -6.91
CA THR A 706 23.59 30.06 -6.14
C THR A 706 22.27 30.82 -6.27
N SER A 707 22.31 32.15 -6.29
CA SER A 707 21.14 33.01 -6.48
C SER A 707 20.52 32.83 -7.87
N ARG A 708 21.34 32.76 -8.92
CA ARG A 708 20.86 32.47 -10.28
C ARG A 708 20.25 31.07 -10.38
N VAL A 709 20.87 30.06 -9.77
CA VAL A 709 20.31 28.70 -9.74
C VAL A 709 18.96 28.71 -9.00
N SER A 710 18.87 29.33 -7.81
CA SER A 710 17.61 29.52 -7.08
C SER A 710 16.54 30.18 -7.92
N HIS A 711 16.88 31.26 -8.63
CA HIS A 711 15.96 31.99 -9.49
C HIS A 711 15.40 31.08 -10.60
N CYS A 712 16.27 30.31 -11.27
CA CYS A 712 15.84 29.33 -12.28
C CYS A 712 14.91 28.26 -11.69
N LEU A 713 15.30 27.64 -10.57
CA LEU A 713 14.50 26.59 -9.93
C LEU A 713 13.13 27.11 -9.49
N ASN A 714 13.07 28.29 -8.87
CA ASN A 714 11.82 28.92 -8.45
C ASN A 714 10.94 29.31 -9.63
N THR A 715 11.54 29.84 -10.69
CA THR A 715 10.83 30.17 -11.93
C THR A 715 10.16 28.93 -12.50
N TRP A 716 10.91 27.82 -12.67
CA TRP A 716 10.36 26.58 -13.20
C TRP A 716 9.27 25.98 -12.32
N ARG A 717 9.46 25.92 -10.98
CA ARG A 717 8.46 25.38 -10.04
C ARG A 717 7.15 26.17 -10.04
N ASN A 718 7.18 27.44 -10.41
CA ASN A 718 6.02 28.35 -10.40
C ASN A 718 5.36 28.51 -11.77
N LEU A 719 5.85 27.81 -12.81
CA LEU A 719 5.15 27.77 -14.09
C LEU A 719 3.76 27.11 -13.94
N PRO A 720 2.76 27.54 -14.73
CA PRO A 720 1.46 26.88 -14.77
C PRO A 720 1.62 25.39 -15.13
N PRO A 721 1.04 24.46 -14.35
CA PRO A 721 1.14 23.05 -14.66
C PRO A 721 0.25 22.68 -15.86
N ALA A 722 0.78 21.88 -16.79
CA ALA A 722 0.01 21.38 -17.95
C ALA A 722 -1.18 20.50 -17.53
N ASN A 723 -1.07 19.80 -16.40
CA ASN A 723 -2.19 19.16 -15.72
C ASN A 723 -2.38 19.86 -14.35
N PRO A 724 -3.54 20.50 -14.07
CA PRO A 724 -3.81 21.13 -12.77
C PRO A 724 -3.66 20.22 -11.55
N GLN A 725 -3.72 18.90 -11.72
CA GLN A 725 -3.54 17.90 -10.67
C GLN A 725 -2.05 17.57 -10.40
N CYS A 726 -1.12 18.01 -11.25
CA CYS A 726 0.30 17.69 -11.17
C CYS A 726 1.15 18.96 -11.11
N ARG A 727 1.73 19.26 -9.94
CA ARG A 727 2.65 20.40 -9.78
C ARG A 727 3.91 20.22 -10.64
N VAL A 728 4.41 21.32 -11.24
CA VAL A 728 5.72 21.35 -11.89
C VAL A 728 6.83 21.02 -10.87
N ILE A 729 7.78 20.19 -11.29
CA ILE A 729 8.92 19.76 -10.48
C ILE A 729 10.21 20.09 -11.21
N VAL A 730 11.28 20.32 -10.45
CA VAL A 730 12.64 20.48 -10.98
C VAL A 730 13.50 19.25 -10.63
N PRO A 731 14.61 18.99 -11.36
CA PRO A 731 15.48 17.86 -11.08
C PRO A 731 15.93 17.83 -9.60
N GLY A 732 15.67 16.71 -8.92
CA GLY A 732 15.96 16.52 -7.49
C GLY A 732 14.77 16.71 -6.54
N ASP A 733 13.64 17.28 -7.00
CA ASP A 733 12.46 17.48 -6.14
C ASP A 733 11.85 16.16 -5.66
N LEU A 734 11.83 15.12 -6.50
CA LEU A 734 11.25 13.82 -6.14
C LEU A 734 12.09 13.11 -5.09
N GLU A 735 13.41 13.11 -5.28
CA GLU A 735 14.40 12.55 -4.39
C GLU A 735 14.40 13.28 -3.05
N ARG A 736 14.33 14.62 -3.07
CA ARG A 736 14.23 15.41 -1.83
C ARG A 736 12.94 15.13 -1.07
N ARG A 737 11.79 15.06 -1.74
CA ARG A 737 10.52 14.71 -1.09
C ARG A 737 10.59 13.34 -0.44
N ARG A 738 11.15 12.35 -1.14
CA ARG A 738 11.34 11.00 -0.62
C ARG A 738 12.33 10.96 0.55
N LEU A 739 13.47 11.62 0.43
CA LEU A 739 14.45 11.73 1.51
C LEU A 739 13.83 12.34 2.76
N ASN A 740 13.07 13.43 2.63
CA ASN A 740 12.38 14.05 3.75
C ASN A 740 11.33 13.13 4.38
N MET A 741 10.62 12.35 3.56
CA MET A 741 9.69 11.33 4.06
C MET A 741 10.43 10.21 4.79
N THR A 742 11.51 9.69 4.22
CA THR A 742 12.34 8.64 4.82
C THR A 742 12.95 9.11 6.14
N LYS A 743 13.53 10.32 6.18
CA LYS A 743 14.06 10.94 7.41
C LYS A 743 12.98 11.07 8.49
N LYS A 744 11.79 11.58 8.15
CA LYS A 744 10.67 11.67 9.09
C LYS A 744 10.18 10.31 9.58
N ARG A 745 10.27 9.27 8.76
CA ARG A 745 9.81 7.90 9.07
C ARG A 745 10.88 7.05 9.77
N GLY A 746 12.15 7.43 9.70
CA GLY A 746 13.28 6.65 10.19
C GLY A 746 13.44 5.26 9.53
N SER A 747 12.78 5.03 8.38
CA SER A 747 12.68 3.69 7.77
C SER A 747 12.45 3.71 6.26
N VAL A 748 12.86 2.64 5.58
CA VAL A 748 12.72 2.39 4.13
C VAL A 748 11.82 1.16 3.90
N ALA A 749 11.03 1.18 2.83
CA ALA A 749 10.15 0.07 2.46
C ALA A 749 10.75 -0.86 1.40
N PHE A 750 10.63 -2.18 1.60
CA PHE A 750 11.13 -3.20 0.67
C PHE A 750 10.05 -4.23 0.31
N PRO A 751 10.00 -4.73 -0.94
CA PRO A 751 9.16 -5.85 -1.33
C PRO A 751 9.51 -7.17 -0.59
N LYS A 752 8.52 -8.04 -0.34
CA LYS A 752 8.72 -9.37 0.31
C LYS A 752 9.82 -10.20 -0.35
N LYS A 753 9.87 -10.17 -1.69
CA LYS A 753 10.85 -10.94 -2.48
C LYS A 753 12.27 -10.53 -2.10
N ASP A 754 12.50 -9.23 -1.93
CA ASP A 754 13.81 -8.69 -1.60
C ASP A 754 14.18 -9.03 -0.15
N ILE A 755 13.24 -8.92 0.78
CA ILE A 755 13.43 -9.41 2.16
C ILE A 755 13.80 -10.90 2.20
N LYS A 756 13.19 -11.75 1.38
CA LYS A 756 13.54 -13.18 1.30
C LYS A 756 14.97 -13.40 0.79
N ILE A 757 15.40 -12.61 -0.19
CA ILE A 757 16.78 -12.64 -0.71
C ILE A 757 17.76 -12.20 0.39
N LEU A 758 17.46 -11.13 1.12
CA LEU A 758 18.31 -10.63 2.21
C LEU A 758 18.39 -11.61 3.39
N LYS A 759 17.29 -12.30 3.74
CA LYS A 759 17.32 -13.37 4.75
C LYS A 759 18.24 -14.53 4.34
N LYS A 760 18.14 -14.97 3.09
CA LYS A 760 19.02 -16.01 2.56
C LYS A 760 20.48 -15.54 2.56
N LEU A 761 20.73 -14.29 2.20
CA LEU A 761 22.07 -13.71 2.26
C LEU A 761 22.62 -13.68 3.70
N ALA A 762 21.77 -13.38 4.68
CA ALA A 762 22.14 -13.40 6.09
C ALA A 762 22.60 -14.79 6.54
N GLU A 763 21.86 -15.83 6.14
CA GLU A 763 22.23 -17.23 6.38
C GLU A 763 23.56 -17.59 5.70
N GLU A 764 23.74 -17.22 4.42
CA GLU A 764 24.97 -17.47 3.65
C GLU A 764 26.20 -16.73 4.16
N CYS A 765 26.01 -15.69 4.96
CA CYS A 765 27.05 -14.86 5.56
C CYS A 765 27.20 -15.07 7.07
N CYS A 766 26.40 -15.97 7.67
CA CYS A 766 26.36 -16.21 9.11
C CYS A 766 26.14 -14.92 9.95
N VAL A 767 25.33 -13.98 9.44
CA VAL A 767 24.97 -12.74 10.15
C VAL A 767 23.52 -12.76 10.60
N LYS A 768 23.18 -11.91 11.58
CA LYS A 768 21.80 -11.82 12.07
C LYS A 768 20.88 -11.28 10.95
N PRO A 769 19.77 -11.98 10.63
CA PRO A 769 18.84 -11.54 9.61
C PRO A 769 18.33 -10.12 9.88
N LEU A 770 18.07 -9.38 8.80
CA LEU A 770 17.51 -8.04 8.85
C LEU A 770 16.25 -8.01 9.73
N GLU A 771 16.30 -7.23 10.80
CA GLU A 771 15.16 -7.02 11.66
C GLU A 771 14.13 -6.17 10.91
N LEU A 772 12.99 -6.78 10.65
CA LEU A 772 11.88 -6.05 10.08
C LEU A 772 11.32 -5.16 11.18
N HIS A 773 11.34 -3.86 10.92
CA HIS A 773 10.66 -2.93 11.78
C HIS A 773 9.16 -3.05 11.54
N ASP A 774 8.46 -3.58 12.53
CA ASP A 774 7.05 -3.29 12.66
C ASP A 774 6.95 -1.84 13.13
N PRO A 775 6.33 -0.91 12.39
CA PRO A 775 6.15 0.49 12.81
C PRO A 775 5.69 0.65 14.27
N CYS A 776 5.06 -0.37 14.86
CA CYS A 776 4.54 -0.45 16.22
C CYS A 776 5.48 -1.11 17.25
N GLY A 777 6.77 -0.79 17.21
CA GLY A 777 7.64 -0.97 18.39
C GLY A 777 7.28 0.00 19.50
#